data_AF-A0A3P8ZF55-F1
#
_entry.id   AF-A0A3P8ZF55-F1
#
_cell.length_a   1.000
_cell.length_b   1.000
_cell.length_c   1.000
_cell.angle_alpha   90.00
_cell.angle_beta   90.00
_cell.angle_gamma   90.00
#
_symmetry.space_group_name_H-M   'P 1'
#
loop_
_entity.id
_entity.type
_entity.pdbx_description
1 polymer ?
#
loop_
_entity_poly.entity_id
_entity_poly.type
_entity_poly.pdbx_seq_one_letter_code
_entity_poly.pdbx_strand_id
1 'polypeptide(L)'
;MGRFRVLSLGLRLAVVVAILFLKFQHVTAMSSDLDLDLFVSPTASGNVTPCNTAGTACEKGVILPVWEPQNPSFGDKVARATVYFVALVYMFLGVSIIADRFMASIEVITSQEKEITIKRPNGETTTTTVRIWNETVSNLTLMALGSSAPEILLSVIEVCGHGFDAGALGPSTIVGSAAFNMFVIIGICVYVVPDGEVRKVKHLRVFFVTASWSIFAYLWLYLILAVISPGIVQVWEGLLTLFFFPICVLFAWVADRRLLFYKYVYKRYRTGKQRGMIIETEGDRPLPSKVDIEMDGKMLNSHAADFLDGPLGLEINVKDVDEEETRRDMAKILKELKQKHPDKEVEQLIELANYQVLSSQQKSRAFYRCQATRLMTGAGNILKKHAADQARKAVSLHEVRSDIADNDPVSKIYFDPGSYQCLENCGTVAVNVLRRGGDLSKTVTVEFRTEDGSANAGSDYEFTEGVVVFKPGETQKEIRVGIIDDDIFEEDENFLIHLSNVKVLLSEGEEVENSETNHVEAVACLGMPSTATVTIFDDDHAGIFTFEEPVVHVSESVGIMEVKVLRTSGARGVVIVPYKTVEGTARGGGEDFEDTHGVLEFQNDEIFKMIKIRIIDDEEYEKNKTFYVEIGEPRLMETNESKAAEAAVKEVEEEVPLTGEDDEEQRIADMGRPMLGDHVKLEIIIEESYEFKNTVDKLIKKTNLALLVGTNSWRDQFIEAITVSAGEDDEDEECGEEKLPSCFDYVMHFLTVFWKVLFAFVPPTDYWNGWACFVVSICMIGLLTAFIGDLASHFGCTVGLKDSVTAVVFVALGTSVPDTFASKVAAIQDQYADASIGNVTGSNAVNVFLGIGVAWSIAAIFHNSKGNDFRVDPGNLAFSVTLFTIFAFICVGVLMYRRRPSIGGELGGPRTPKILTTMLFVSLWLLYILFSSLEAYCHFQGF
;
A
#
# COMPACT_ATOMS: atom_id res chain seq x y z
N MET A 1 32.71 -15.69 2.10
CA MET A 1 32.74 -16.47 3.36
C MET A 1 31.44 -16.44 4.18
N GLY A 2 30.54 -15.46 4.02
CA GLY A 2 29.29 -15.37 4.80
C GLY A 2 28.22 -16.44 4.53
N ARG A 3 28.08 -16.93 3.28
CA ARG A 3 27.06 -17.94 2.91
C ARG A 3 27.26 -19.32 3.56
N PHE A 4 28.51 -19.70 3.89
CA PHE A 4 28.80 -20.96 4.58
C PHE A 4 28.50 -20.91 6.09
N ARG A 5 28.56 -19.72 6.71
CA ARG A 5 28.19 -19.56 8.13
C ARG A 5 26.68 -19.65 8.36
N VAL A 6 25.86 -19.20 7.40
CA VAL A 6 24.39 -19.29 7.49
C VAL A 6 23.91 -20.74 7.35
N LEU A 7 24.50 -21.50 6.41
CA LEU A 7 24.22 -22.94 6.29
C LEU A 7 24.65 -23.70 7.56
N SER A 8 25.80 -23.33 8.14
CA SER A 8 26.27 -23.88 9.41
C SER A 8 25.36 -23.52 10.59
N LEU A 9 24.72 -22.34 10.59
CA LEU A 9 23.83 -21.93 11.67
C LEU A 9 22.47 -22.64 11.57
N GLY A 10 21.93 -22.76 10.35
CA GLY A 10 20.71 -23.53 10.07
C GLY A 10 20.88 -25.02 10.39
N LEU A 11 22.03 -25.61 10.04
CA LEU A 11 22.35 -26.99 10.39
C LEU A 11 22.52 -27.16 11.92
N ARG A 12 23.14 -26.19 12.61
CA ARG A 12 23.25 -26.22 14.07
C ARG A 12 21.89 -26.06 14.75
N LEU A 13 20.99 -25.24 14.22
CA LEU A 13 19.64 -25.10 14.75
C LEU A 13 18.81 -26.37 14.52
N ALA A 14 18.91 -26.99 13.34
CA ALA A 14 18.28 -28.27 13.04
C ALA A 14 18.83 -29.40 13.92
N VAL A 15 20.14 -29.39 14.21
CA VAL A 15 20.78 -30.34 15.15
C VAL A 15 20.35 -30.06 16.59
N VAL A 16 20.18 -28.81 17.02
CA VAL A 16 19.67 -28.47 18.36
C VAL A 16 18.20 -28.88 18.51
N VAL A 17 17.38 -28.67 17.49
CA VAL A 17 15.99 -29.15 17.45
C VAL A 17 15.94 -30.68 17.46
N ALA A 18 16.78 -31.35 16.66
CA ALA A 18 16.90 -32.81 16.67
C ALA A 18 17.41 -33.34 18.03
N ILE A 19 18.34 -32.66 18.70
CA ILE A 19 18.83 -33.00 20.05
C ILE A 19 17.75 -32.73 21.10
N LEU A 20 16.92 -31.69 20.95
CA LEU A 20 15.76 -31.45 21.82
C LEU A 20 14.70 -32.55 21.65
N PHE A 21 14.42 -32.99 20.41
CA PHE A 21 13.55 -34.12 20.12
C PHE A 21 14.11 -35.46 20.64
N LEU A 22 15.42 -35.69 20.51
CA LEU A 22 16.10 -36.87 21.06
C LEU A 22 16.16 -36.84 22.60
N LYS A 23 16.29 -35.66 23.22
CA LYS A 23 16.19 -35.52 24.68
C LYS A 23 14.77 -35.74 25.19
N PHE A 24 13.75 -35.39 24.41
CA PHE A 24 12.35 -35.69 24.73
C PHE A 24 12.10 -37.20 24.73
N GLN A 25 12.70 -37.96 23.81
CA GLN A 25 12.70 -39.43 23.82
C GLN A 25 13.44 -40.03 25.03
N HIS A 26 14.45 -39.34 25.57
CA HIS A 26 15.25 -39.87 26.67
C HIS A 26 14.63 -39.62 28.05
N VAL A 27 13.75 -38.64 28.21
CA VAL A 27 13.03 -38.36 29.46
C VAL A 27 11.84 -39.30 29.68
N THR A 28 11.25 -39.84 28.60
CA THR A 28 10.17 -40.85 28.67
C THR A 28 10.68 -42.29 28.78
N ALA A 29 11.98 -42.54 28.62
CA ALA A 29 12.59 -43.87 28.71
C ALA A 29 13.05 -44.26 30.14
N MET A 30 12.76 -43.45 31.18
CA MET A 30 13.20 -43.71 32.55
C MET A 30 12.02 -43.78 33.54
N SER A 31 11.04 -44.62 33.23
CA SER A 31 10.08 -45.15 34.21
C SER A 31 9.67 -46.57 33.80
N SER A 32 10.62 -47.50 33.89
CA SER A 32 10.34 -48.94 33.84
C SER A 32 10.21 -49.45 35.27
N ASP A 33 9.00 -49.38 35.83
CA ASP A 33 8.63 -50.23 36.96
C ASP A 33 8.03 -51.52 36.41
N LEU A 34 8.63 -52.63 36.84
CA LEU A 34 8.16 -54.00 36.65
C LEU A 34 6.74 -54.13 37.21
N ASP A 35 5.80 -54.56 36.38
CA ASP A 35 4.69 -55.38 36.86
C ASP A 35 4.60 -56.65 36.02
N LEU A 36 4.60 -57.76 36.75
CA LEU A 36 4.77 -59.13 36.30
C LEU A 36 3.39 -59.77 36.33
N ASP A 37 2.70 -59.86 35.19
CA ASP A 37 1.45 -60.60 35.10
C ASP A 37 1.47 -61.70 34.03
N LEU A 38 0.93 -62.83 34.46
CA LEU A 38 1.11 -64.17 33.93
C LEU A 38 0.53 -64.39 32.52
N PHE A 39 1.24 -65.25 31.78
CA PHE A 39 0.79 -65.94 30.57
C PHE A 39 -0.60 -66.60 30.74
N VAL A 40 -1.57 -66.15 29.93
CA VAL A 40 -2.72 -66.97 29.51
C VAL A 40 -2.88 -66.84 28.00
N SER A 41 -2.59 -67.92 27.28
CA SER A 41 -2.85 -68.05 25.84
C SER A 41 -4.36 -68.24 25.59
N PRO A 42 -4.98 -67.62 24.57
CA PRO A 42 -6.25 -68.08 24.05
C PRO A 42 -6.06 -68.89 22.76
N THR A 43 -6.43 -70.16 22.84
CA THR A 43 -6.74 -71.03 21.70
C THR A 43 -7.94 -70.51 20.91
N ALA A 44 -7.92 -70.80 19.61
CA ALA A 44 -8.85 -70.36 18.58
C ALA A 44 -10.33 -70.78 18.78
N SER A 45 -11.17 -70.07 18.02
CA SER A 45 -12.58 -70.32 17.65
C SER A 45 -13.68 -69.74 18.54
N GLY A 46 -14.32 -68.67 18.03
CA GLY A 46 -15.55 -68.09 18.57
C GLY A 46 -15.90 -66.80 17.82
N ASN A 47 -17.07 -66.77 17.18
CA ASN A 47 -17.60 -65.66 16.37
C ASN A 47 -17.35 -64.27 16.97
N VAL A 48 -16.63 -63.42 16.23
CA VAL A 48 -16.40 -62.01 16.59
C VAL A 48 -17.70 -61.23 16.38
N THR A 49 -18.35 -60.86 17.48
CA THR A 49 -19.31 -59.75 17.53
C THR A 49 -18.48 -58.51 17.92
N PRO A 50 -18.40 -57.44 17.10
CA PRO A 50 -17.40 -56.39 17.29
C PRO A 50 -17.88 -55.23 18.18
N CYS A 51 -18.83 -55.46 19.09
CA CYS A 51 -19.36 -54.39 19.94
C CYS A 51 -19.46 -54.87 21.39
N ASN A 52 -18.30 -54.94 22.05
CA ASN A 52 -18.26 -55.00 23.50
C ASN A 52 -18.42 -53.59 24.07
N THR A 53 -19.50 -53.41 24.82
CA THR A 53 -19.77 -52.32 25.77
C THR A 53 -18.82 -52.37 26.96
N ALA A 54 -17.52 -52.33 26.71
CA ALA A 54 -16.55 -52.00 27.75
C ALA A 54 -16.45 -50.47 27.79
N GLY A 55 -16.75 -49.86 28.94
CA GLY A 55 -16.56 -48.41 29.10
C GLY A 55 -15.14 -48.04 28.73
N THR A 56 -14.99 -47.04 27.85
CA THR A 56 -13.69 -46.55 27.38
C THR A 56 -12.88 -46.11 28.59
N ALA A 57 -11.80 -46.82 28.93
CA ALA A 57 -10.87 -46.40 29.96
C ALA A 57 -10.09 -45.18 29.44
N CYS A 58 -9.90 -44.15 30.27
CA CYS A 58 -9.16 -42.97 29.82
C CYS A 58 -7.67 -43.29 29.72
N GLU A 59 -7.10 -43.12 28.53
CA GLU A 59 -5.66 -43.25 28.30
C GLU A 59 -4.93 -41.94 28.64
N LYS A 60 -3.63 -42.04 28.93
CA LYS A 60 -2.79 -40.85 29.18
C LYS A 60 -2.57 -40.10 27.87
N GLY A 61 -2.91 -38.81 27.86
CA GLY A 61 -2.59 -37.91 26.76
C GLY A 61 -1.08 -37.75 26.55
N VAL A 62 -0.72 -37.17 25.40
CA VAL A 62 0.66 -36.95 24.96
C VAL A 62 1.40 -35.98 25.90
N ILE A 63 0.69 -35.00 26.45
CA ILE A 63 1.21 -33.95 27.33
C ILE A 63 0.49 -33.96 28.68
N LEU A 64 -0.84 -34.03 28.70
CA LEU A 64 -1.64 -33.91 29.91
C LEU A 64 -1.88 -35.27 30.58
N PRO A 65 -1.65 -35.37 31.92
CA PRO A 65 -2.05 -36.56 32.66
C PRO A 65 -3.58 -36.66 32.79
N VAL A 66 -4.09 -37.89 32.87
CA VAL A 66 -5.51 -38.16 33.13
C VAL A 66 -5.90 -37.68 34.52
N TRP A 67 -7.06 -37.05 34.63
CA TRP A 67 -7.60 -36.63 35.92
C TRP A 67 -8.24 -37.81 36.66
N GLU A 68 -7.55 -38.30 37.70
CA GLU A 68 -8.01 -39.40 38.56
C GLU A 68 -8.97 -38.92 39.68
N PRO A 69 -9.87 -39.79 40.20
CA PRO A 69 -10.19 -41.14 39.73
C PRO A 69 -11.02 -41.13 38.43
N GLN A 70 -10.90 -42.17 37.59
CA GLN A 70 -11.62 -42.28 36.30
C GLN A 70 -13.15 -42.44 36.44
N ASN A 71 -13.63 -42.94 37.59
CA ASN A 71 -15.05 -43.09 37.90
C ASN A 71 -15.46 -42.19 39.08
N PRO A 72 -15.54 -40.86 38.90
CA PRO A 72 -15.96 -39.96 39.97
C PRO A 72 -17.49 -39.89 40.06
N SER A 73 -18.00 -39.21 41.10
CA SER A 73 -19.45 -39.02 41.29
C SER A 73 -20.08 -38.28 40.11
N PHE A 74 -21.40 -38.40 39.90
CA PHE A 74 -22.07 -37.72 38.77
C PHE A 74 -21.82 -36.20 38.76
N GLY A 75 -21.83 -35.55 39.93
CA GLY A 75 -21.52 -34.12 40.04
C GLY A 75 -20.09 -33.79 39.64
N ASP A 76 -19.12 -34.62 40.05
CA ASP A 76 -17.71 -34.47 39.67
C ASP A 76 -17.48 -34.74 38.18
N LYS A 77 -18.20 -35.70 37.58
CA LYS A 77 -18.16 -35.95 36.13
C LYS A 77 -18.62 -34.72 35.36
N VAL A 78 -19.74 -34.11 35.76
CA VAL A 78 -20.26 -32.89 35.14
C VAL A 78 -19.28 -31.72 35.30
N ALA A 79 -18.75 -31.52 36.52
CA ALA A 79 -17.78 -30.45 36.78
C ALA A 79 -16.51 -30.62 35.94
N ARG A 80 -15.96 -31.84 35.84
CA ARG A 80 -14.79 -32.14 35.01
C ARG A 80 -15.06 -31.95 33.53
N ALA A 81 -16.20 -32.44 33.04
CA ALA A 81 -16.61 -32.25 31.66
C ALA A 81 -16.75 -30.77 31.32
N THR A 82 -17.31 -29.95 32.22
CA THR A 82 -17.38 -28.49 32.04
C THR A 82 -15.99 -27.86 32.02
N VAL A 83 -15.08 -28.24 32.92
CA VAL A 83 -13.71 -27.72 32.93
C VAL A 83 -12.97 -28.08 31.64
N TYR A 84 -13.04 -29.33 31.19
CA TYR A 84 -12.41 -29.75 29.94
C TYR A 84 -13.02 -29.06 28.73
N PHE A 85 -14.35 -28.89 28.69
CA PHE A 85 -15.02 -28.18 27.61
C PHE A 85 -14.64 -26.70 27.54
N VAL A 86 -14.64 -26.00 28.69
CA VAL A 86 -14.23 -24.59 28.75
C VAL A 86 -12.75 -24.44 28.39
N ALA A 87 -11.88 -25.33 28.88
CA ALA A 87 -10.48 -25.34 28.52
C ALA A 87 -10.28 -25.57 27.01
N LEU A 88 -11.01 -26.52 26.42
CA LEU A 88 -10.97 -26.82 24.99
C LEU A 88 -11.42 -25.61 24.14
N VAL A 89 -12.51 -24.93 24.51
CA VAL A 89 -12.94 -23.67 23.87
C VAL A 89 -11.87 -22.58 24.00
N TYR A 90 -11.26 -22.44 25.20
CA TYR A 90 -10.20 -21.46 25.45
C TYR A 90 -8.95 -21.73 24.61
N MET A 91 -8.57 -23.00 24.42
CA MET A 91 -7.45 -23.37 23.57
C MET A 91 -7.73 -23.13 22.08
N PHE A 92 -8.98 -23.30 21.62
CA PHE A 92 -9.35 -22.94 20.24
C PHE A 92 -9.24 -21.43 19.97
N LEU A 93 -9.53 -20.58 20.96
CA LEU A 93 -9.25 -19.14 20.86
C LEU A 93 -7.75 -18.89 20.68
N GLY A 94 -6.91 -19.58 21.45
CA GLY A 94 -5.46 -19.54 21.31
C GLY A 94 -4.99 -19.94 19.90
N VAL A 95 -5.43 -21.11 19.41
CA VAL A 95 -5.11 -21.60 18.06
C VAL A 95 -5.56 -20.62 16.97
N SER A 96 -6.72 -20.00 17.13
CA SER A 96 -7.23 -19.01 16.17
C SER A 96 -6.30 -17.79 16.06
N ILE A 97 -5.79 -17.28 17.19
CA ILE A 97 -4.89 -16.11 17.23
C ILE A 97 -3.51 -16.45 16.67
N ILE A 98 -2.93 -17.61 16.98
CA ILE A 98 -1.61 -17.96 16.42
C ILE A 98 -1.72 -18.34 14.93
N ALA A 99 -2.83 -18.94 14.51
CA ALA A 99 -3.08 -19.23 13.10
C ALA A 99 -3.21 -17.95 12.27
N ASP A 100 -3.66 -16.85 12.86
CA ASP A 100 -3.64 -15.53 12.24
C ASP A 100 -2.20 -15.07 11.92
N ARG A 101 -1.30 -15.12 12.91
CA ARG A 101 0.13 -14.79 12.71
C ARG A 101 0.80 -15.70 11.69
N PHE A 102 0.43 -16.98 11.71
CA PHE A 102 0.87 -17.94 10.70
C PHE A 102 0.41 -17.56 9.29
N MET A 103 -0.86 -17.17 9.11
CA MET A 103 -1.39 -16.72 7.82
C MET A 103 -0.75 -15.41 7.35
N ALA A 104 -0.53 -14.45 8.25
CA ALA A 104 0.19 -13.22 7.93
C ALA A 104 1.61 -13.51 7.40
N SER A 105 2.31 -14.48 7.99
CA SER A 105 3.63 -14.90 7.52
C SER A 105 3.59 -15.50 6.11
N ILE A 106 2.56 -16.29 5.79
CA ILE A 106 2.36 -16.87 4.46
C ILE A 106 2.08 -15.78 3.42
N GLU A 107 1.30 -14.77 3.78
CA GLU A 107 1.02 -13.64 2.88
C GLU A 107 2.27 -12.83 2.55
N VAL A 108 3.11 -12.54 3.53
CA VAL A 108 4.41 -11.87 3.30
C VAL A 108 5.36 -12.73 2.45
N ILE A 109 5.34 -14.05 2.61
CA ILE A 109 6.16 -14.96 1.78
C ILE A 109 5.66 -14.98 0.33
N THR A 110 4.35 -15.01 0.12
CA THR A 110 3.73 -15.21 -1.20
C THR A 110 3.62 -13.92 -2.02
N SER A 111 3.58 -12.76 -1.36
CA SER A 111 3.54 -11.43 -1.98
C SER A 111 4.91 -10.89 -2.42
N GLN A 112 5.99 -11.65 -2.25
CA GLN A 112 7.31 -11.20 -2.69
C GLN A 112 7.34 -10.94 -4.20
N GLU A 113 7.78 -9.74 -4.57
CA GLU A 113 7.95 -9.32 -5.95
C GLU A 113 9.42 -9.39 -6.36
N LYS A 114 9.67 -9.76 -7.61
CA LYS A 114 10.99 -9.78 -8.21
C LYS A 114 11.00 -8.93 -9.47
N GLU A 115 11.97 -8.05 -9.56
CA GLU A 115 12.24 -7.29 -10.77
C GLU A 115 12.84 -8.23 -11.84
N ILE A 116 12.16 -8.31 -12.98
CA ILE A 116 12.63 -9.06 -14.15
C ILE A 116 12.81 -8.07 -15.30
N THR A 117 14.00 -8.06 -15.88
CA THR A 117 14.29 -7.32 -17.11
C THR A 117 13.84 -8.15 -18.31
N ILE A 118 12.72 -7.80 -18.92
CA ILE A 118 12.26 -8.41 -20.17
C ILE A 118 12.85 -7.60 -21.32
N LYS A 119 13.68 -8.25 -22.16
CA LYS A 119 14.16 -7.65 -23.42
C LYS A 119 13.07 -7.81 -24.46
N ARG A 120 12.58 -6.68 -24.99
CA ARG A 120 11.67 -6.67 -26.14
C ARG A 120 12.42 -7.05 -27.42
N PRO A 121 11.72 -7.53 -28.45
CA PRO A 121 12.33 -7.80 -29.77
C PRO A 121 12.99 -6.58 -30.42
N ASN A 122 12.68 -5.36 -29.95
CA ASN A 122 13.23 -4.08 -30.41
C ASN A 122 14.58 -3.72 -29.75
N GLY A 123 15.09 -4.56 -28.83
CA GLY A 123 16.35 -4.33 -28.12
C GLY A 123 16.24 -3.58 -26.79
N GLU A 124 15.12 -2.90 -26.52
CA GLU A 124 14.88 -2.21 -25.26
C GLU A 124 14.60 -3.17 -24.10
N THR A 125 15.24 -2.91 -22.96
CA THR A 125 15.05 -3.64 -21.70
C THR A 125 13.99 -2.95 -20.85
N THR A 126 12.81 -3.56 -20.70
CA THR A 126 11.81 -3.08 -19.74
C THR A 126 11.92 -3.85 -18.42
N THR A 127 12.13 -3.15 -17.31
CA THR A 127 12.07 -3.70 -15.95
C THR A 127 10.60 -3.84 -15.53
N THR A 128 10.12 -5.06 -15.31
CA THR A 128 8.78 -5.31 -14.78
C THR A 128 8.90 -6.05 -13.46
N THR A 129 8.23 -5.56 -12.43
CA THR A 129 8.08 -6.29 -11.17
C THR A 129 7.03 -7.38 -11.37
N VAL A 130 7.40 -8.63 -11.11
CA VAL A 130 6.49 -9.77 -11.19
C VAL A 130 6.51 -10.49 -9.85
N ARG A 131 5.34 -10.85 -9.33
CA ARG A 131 5.24 -11.71 -8.14
C ARG A 131 6.02 -13.01 -8.35
N ILE A 132 6.82 -13.39 -7.36
CA ILE A 132 7.64 -14.61 -7.42
C ILE A 132 6.72 -15.84 -7.45
N TRP A 133 5.64 -15.81 -6.67
CA TRP A 133 4.67 -16.89 -6.58
C TRP A 133 3.52 -16.68 -7.54
N ASN A 134 3.13 -17.76 -8.24
CA ASN A 134 1.86 -17.76 -8.97
C ASN A 134 0.71 -17.81 -7.97
N GLU A 135 -0.30 -16.96 -8.14
CA GLU A 135 -1.42 -16.80 -7.21
C GLU A 135 -2.20 -18.10 -7.00
N THR A 136 -2.54 -18.82 -8.08
CA THR A 136 -3.24 -20.11 -8.00
C THR A 136 -2.43 -21.15 -7.21
N VAL A 137 -1.12 -21.22 -7.45
CA VAL A 137 -0.22 -22.14 -6.73
C VAL A 137 -0.10 -21.74 -5.27
N SER A 138 0.11 -20.45 -4.99
CA SER A 138 0.20 -19.89 -3.63
C SER A 138 -1.06 -20.18 -2.82
N ASN A 139 -2.23 -19.95 -3.42
CA ASN A 139 -3.53 -20.15 -2.77
C ASN A 139 -3.77 -21.63 -2.43
N LEU A 140 -3.45 -22.54 -3.36
CA LEU A 140 -3.65 -23.98 -3.15
C LEU A 140 -2.59 -24.63 -2.27
N THR A 141 -1.37 -24.09 -2.22
CA THR A 141 -0.26 -24.66 -1.44
C THR A 141 -0.16 -24.03 -0.06
N LEU A 142 0.42 -22.84 0.02
CA LEU A 142 0.75 -22.19 1.28
C LEU A 142 -0.49 -21.64 1.97
N MET A 143 -1.42 -21.01 1.25
CA MET A 143 -2.62 -20.48 1.90
C MET A 143 -3.53 -21.60 2.38
N ALA A 144 -3.79 -22.64 1.59
CA ALA A 144 -4.60 -23.79 2.01
C ALA A 144 -3.96 -24.56 3.19
N LEU A 145 -2.63 -24.75 3.18
CA LEU A 145 -1.89 -25.29 4.32
C LEU A 145 -2.05 -24.41 5.56
N GLY A 146 -2.03 -23.09 5.37
CA GLY A 146 -2.22 -22.07 6.39
C GLY A 146 -3.45 -22.29 7.27
N SER A 147 -4.60 -22.62 6.66
CA SER A 147 -5.83 -22.92 7.40
C SER A 147 -5.87 -24.30 8.03
N SER A 148 -5.29 -25.27 7.34
CA SER A 148 -5.35 -26.69 7.68
C SER A 148 -4.26 -27.13 8.67
N ALA A 149 -3.38 -26.21 9.06
CA ALA A 149 -2.23 -26.53 9.91
C ALA A 149 -2.62 -27.17 11.25
N PRO A 150 -3.67 -26.71 11.97
CA PRO A 150 -4.08 -27.35 13.21
C PRO A 150 -4.48 -28.82 13.03
N GLU A 151 -5.25 -29.14 11.98
CA GLU A 151 -5.72 -30.50 11.69
C GLU A 151 -4.57 -31.42 11.24
N ILE A 152 -3.70 -30.90 10.38
CA ILE A 152 -2.51 -31.61 9.89
C ILE A 152 -1.58 -31.94 11.06
N LEU A 153 -1.30 -30.96 11.92
CA LEU A 153 -0.42 -31.14 13.07
C LEU A 153 -1.04 -32.07 14.10
N LEU A 154 -2.35 -32.00 14.34
CA LEU A 154 -3.05 -32.93 15.23
C LEU A 154 -2.83 -34.39 14.79
N SER A 155 -3.02 -34.69 13.49
CA SER A 155 -2.84 -36.05 12.97
C SER A 155 -1.38 -36.53 13.05
N VAL A 156 -0.40 -35.65 12.84
CA VAL A 156 1.03 -36.01 12.93
C VAL A 156 1.44 -36.23 14.39
N ILE A 157 1.01 -35.36 15.30
CA ILE A 157 1.37 -35.42 16.72
C ILE A 157 0.74 -36.65 17.38
N GLU A 158 -0.52 -36.97 17.08
CA GLU A 158 -1.18 -38.14 17.64
C GLU A 158 -0.45 -39.43 17.27
N VAL A 159 -0.13 -39.61 15.98
CA VAL A 159 0.65 -40.76 15.51
C VAL A 159 2.02 -40.82 16.19
N CYS A 160 2.74 -39.70 16.28
CA CYS A 160 4.05 -39.68 16.92
C CYS A 160 3.98 -39.90 18.44
N GLY A 161 2.90 -39.43 19.09
CA GLY A 161 2.69 -39.49 20.53
C GLY A 161 2.29 -40.88 21.01
N HIS A 162 1.52 -41.64 20.22
CA HIS A 162 1.08 -43.00 20.52
C HIS A 162 1.98 -44.08 19.92
N GLY A 163 3.30 -43.84 19.86
CA GLY A 163 4.26 -44.86 19.44
C GLY A 163 4.20 -45.25 17.96
N PHE A 164 3.72 -44.36 17.10
CA PHE A 164 3.50 -44.57 15.65
C PHE A 164 2.34 -45.49 15.30
N ASP A 165 1.41 -45.71 16.24
CA ASP A 165 0.14 -46.39 15.96
C ASP A 165 -0.93 -45.42 15.45
N ALA A 166 -1.93 -45.96 14.75
CA ALA A 166 -2.97 -45.16 14.13
C ALA A 166 -3.96 -44.65 15.18
N GLY A 167 -3.93 -43.34 15.44
CA GLY A 167 -4.92 -42.69 16.28
C GLY A 167 -6.27 -42.51 15.58
N ALA A 168 -7.35 -42.49 16.38
CA ALA A 168 -8.71 -42.29 15.89
C ALA A 168 -9.12 -40.81 15.83
N LEU A 169 -8.46 -39.92 16.58
CA LEU A 169 -8.88 -38.54 16.74
C LEU A 169 -8.53 -37.70 15.49
N GLY A 170 -7.32 -37.83 14.97
CA GLY A 170 -6.74 -37.06 13.88
C GLY A 170 -7.43 -37.32 12.54
N PRO A 171 -7.49 -38.57 12.05
CA PRO A 171 -8.21 -38.91 10.82
C PRO A 171 -9.70 -38.52 10.88
N SER A 172 -10.37 -38.76 12.02
CA SER A 172 -11.77 -38.34 12.20
C SER A 172 -11.95 -36.82 12.24
N THR A 173 -11.00 -36.07 12.82
CA THR A 173 -11.00 -34.60 12.81
C THR A 173 -10.85 -34.07 11.38
N ILE A 174 -9.96 -34.67 10.57
CA ILE A 174 -9.73 -34.27 9.17
C ILE A 174 -10.99 -34.47 8.32
N VAL A 175 -11.68 -35.60 8.45
CA VAL A 175 -12.91 -35.87 7.69
C VAL A 175 -14.06 -35.00 8.21
N GLY A 176 -14.16 -34.83 9.53
CA GLY A 176 -15.17 -33.98 10.16
C GLY A 176 -15.03 -32.50 9.78
N SER A 177 -13.81 -31.96 9.74
CA SER A 177 -13.55 -30.57 9.36
C SER A 177 -13.87 -30.36 7.89
N ALA A 178 -13.57 -31.32 7.02
CA ALA A 178 -13.95 -31.25 5.62
C ALA A 178 -15.46 -31.24 5.40
N ALA A 179 -16.23 -32.03 6.16
CA ALA A 179 -17.67 -32.01 6.17
C ALA A 179 -18.23 -30.65 6.64
N PHE A 180 -17.68 -30.11 7.73
CA PHE A 180 -18.08 -28.80 8.24
C PHE A 180 -17.76 -27.68 7.25
N ASN A 181 -16.55 -27.67 6.68
CA ASN A 181 -16.12 -26.69 5.69
C ASN A 181 -16.98 -26.73 4.43
N MET A 182 -17.28 -27.93 3.92
CA MET A 182 -18.04 -28.06 2.67
C MET A 182 -19.53 -27.77 2.85
N PHE A 183 -20.14 -28.17 3.98
CA PHE A 183 -21.58 -28.04 4.17
C PHE A 183 -21.94 -26.76 4.93
N VAL A 184 -21.36 -26.54 6.11
CA VAL A 184 -21.74 -25.43 6.98
C VAL A 184 -21.17 -24.12 6.47
N ILE A 185 -19.86 -24.06 6.20
CA ILE A 185 -19.23 -22.79 5.75
C ILE A 185 -19.82 -22.34 4.42
N ILE A 186 -19.93 -23.23 3.42
CA ILE A 186 -20.56 -22.86 2.15
C ILE A 186 -22.03 -22.45 2.37
N GLY A 187 -22.78 -23.15 3.22
CA GLY A 187 -24.15 -22.78 3.57
C GLY A 187 -24.25 -21.36 4.16
N ILE A 188 -23.34 -21.01 5.07
CA ILE A 188 -23.23 -19.66 5.64
C ILE A 188 -22.87 -18.66 4.54
N CYS A 189 -21.87 -18.93 3.70
CA CYS A 189 -21.49 -18.06 2.58
C CYS A 189 -22.63 -17.80 1.61
N VAL A 190 -23.57 -18.74 1.45
CA VAL A 190 -24.78 -18.55 0.65
C VAL A 190 -25.75 -17.59 1.33
N TYR A 191 -25.92 -17.71 2.65
CA TYR A 191 -26.86 -16.93 3.44
C TYR A 191 -26.41 -15.51 3.76
N VAL A 192 -25.11 -15.25 3.89
CA VAL A 192 -24.59 -13.95 4.32
C VAL A 192 -24.51 -12.90 3.21
N VAL A 193 -24.53 -13.31 1.93
CA VAL A 193 -24.55 -12.36 0.80
C VAL A 193 -25.84 -11.53 0.84
N PRO A 194 -25.77 -10.18 0.73
CA PRO A 194 -26.94 -9.30 0.76
C PRO A 194 -28.04 -9.70 -0.22
N ASP A 195 -29.29 -9.37 0.13
CA ASP A 195 -30.45 -9.76 -0.68
C ASP A 195 -30.46 -9.05 -2.03
N GLY A 196 -30.53 -9.83 -3.12
CA GLY A 196 -30.48 -9.32 -4.49
C GLY A 196 -29.09 -9.38 -5.13
N GLU A 197 -28.05 -9.55 -4.32
CA GLU A 197 -26.69 -9.75 -4.82
C GLU A 197 -26.39 -11.23 -5.07
N VAL A 198 -25.56 -11.48 -6.09
CA VAL A 198 -25.06 -12.81 -6.43
C VAL A 198 -23.56 -12.73 -6.61
N ARG A 199 -22.86 -13.78 -6.15
CA ARG A 199 -21.42 -13.96 -6.41
C ARG A 199 -21.21 -15.19 -7.27
N LYS A 200 -20.38 -15.06 -8.29
CA LYS A 200 -20.03 -16.15 -9.21
C LYS A 200 -18.56 -16.51 -9.12
N VAL A 201 -18.25 -17.78 -9.38
CA VAL A 201 -16.86 -18.23 -9.52
C VAL A 201 -16.33 -17.79 -10.90
N LYS A 202 -15.28 -16.96 -10.92
CA LYS A 202 -14.59 -16.47 -12.13
C LYS A 202 -13.79 -17.60 -12.78
N HIS A 203 -12.99 -18.34 -12.00
CA HIS A 203 -12.04 -19.34 -12.50
C HIS A 203 -12.59 -20.77 -12.46
N LEU A 204 -13.66 -21.04 -13.20
CA LEU A 204 -14.32 -22.35 -13.21
C LEU A 204 -13.40 -23.55 -13.45
N ARG A 205 -12.39 -23.39 -14.32
CA ARG A 205 -11.47 -24.50 -14.66
C ARG A 205 -10.65 -24.91 -13.45
N VAL A 206 -10.12 -23.92 -12.73
CA VAL A 206 -9.36 -24.15 -11.50
C VAL A 206 -10.29 -24.77 -10.46
N PHE A 207 -11.50 -24.21 -10.30
CA PHE A 207 -12.52 -24.76 -9.41
C PHE A 207 -12.89 -26.22 -9.72
N PHE A 208 -13.08 -26.61 -10.98
CA PHE A 208 -13.37 -28.00 -11.34
C PHE A 208 -12.21 -28.94 -11.00
N VAL A 209 -10.97 -28.51 -11.23
CA VAL A 209 -9.79 -29.29 -10.89
C VAL A 209 -9.68 -29.45 -9.38
N THR A 210 -9.76 -28.36 -8.61
CA THR A 210 -9.64 -28.41 -7.14
C THR A 210 -10.78 -29.18 -6.50
N ALA A 211 -12.03 -29.00 -6.96
CA ALA A 211 -13.19 -29.75 -6.46
C ALA A 211 -13.08 -31.25 -6.78
N SER A 212 -12.59 -31.62 -7.97
CA SER A 212 -12.41 -33.01 -8.35
C SER A 212 -11.31 -33.68 -7.52
N TRP A 213 -10.18 -33.01 -7.33
CA TRP A 213 -9.08 -33.50 -6.47
C TRP A 213 -9.47 -33.56 -5.00
N SER A 214 -10.32 -32.63 -4.53
CA SER A 214 -10.88 -32.65 -3.18
C SER A 214 -11.72 -33.92 -2.95
N ILE A 215 -12.68 -34.22 -3.83
CA ILE A 215 -13.49 -35.44 -3.71
C ILE A 215 -12.63 -36.70 -3.90
N PHE A 216 -11.71 -36.68 -4.86
CA PHE A 216 -10.79 -37.79 -5.11
C PHE A 216 -9.94 -38.12 -3.88
N ALA A 217 -9.52 -37.13 -3.09
CA ALA A 217 -8.72 -37.38 -1.89
C ALA A 217 -9.45 -38.30 -0.89
N TYR A 218 -10.74 -38.07 -0.66
CA TYR A 218 -11.56 -38.89 0.23
C TYR A 218 -11.93 -40.24 -0.39
N LEU A 219 -12.18 -40.29 -1.70
CA LEU A 219 -12.34 -41.57 -2.40
C LEU A 219 -11.06 -42.42 -2.33
N TRP A 220 -9.89 -41.79 -2.48
CA TRP A 220 -8.59 -42.44 -2.33
C TRP A 220 -8.37 -42.97 -0.91
N LEU A 221 -8.72 -42.17 0.11
CA LEU A 221 -8.69 -42.59 1.51
C LEU A 221 -9.56 -43.82 1.77
N TYR A 222 -10.77 -43.86 1.19
CA TYR A 222 -11.62 -45.06 1.26
C TYR A 222 -10.97 -46.26 0.55
N LEU A 223 -10.36 -46.05 -0.63
CA LEU A 223 -9.73 -47.14 -1.38
C LEU A 223 -8.57 -47.78 -0.60
N ILE A 224 -7.70 -46.98 0.03
CA ILE A 224 -6.56 -47.52 0.78
C ILE A 224 -7.01 -48.26 2.05
N LEU A 225 -8.09 -47.81 2.71
CA LEU A 225 -8.58 -48.43 3.95
C LEU A 225 -9.44 -49.68 3.75
N ALA A 226 -10.27 -49.71 2.70
CA ALA A 226 -11.32 -50.73 2.53
C ALA A 226 -11.15 -51.63 1.31
N VAL A 227 -10.39 -51.22 0.28
CA VAL A 227 -10.37 -51.93 -1.02
C VAL A 227 -8.99 -52.49 -1.37
N ILE A 228 -7.93 -51.69 -1.27
CA ILE A 228 -6.59 -52.07 -1.73
C ILE A 228 -5.90 -52.96 -0.69
N SER A 229 -5.70 -52.43 0.52
CA SER A 229 -5.05 -53.11 1.64
C SER A 229 -5.94 -53.00 2.88
N PRO A 230 -7.01 -53.81 2.99
CA PRO A 230 -8.01 -53.63 4.03
C PRO A 230 -7.40 -53.76 5.43
N GLY A 231 -7.50 -52.68 6.22
CA GLY A 231 -7.00 -52.61 7.59
C GLY A 231 -5.49 -52.41 7.76
N ILE A 232 -4.73 -52.25 6.66
CA ILE A 232 -3.26 -52.10 6.69
C ILE A 232 -2.85 -51.04 5.68
N VAL A 233 -2.11 -50.02 6.10
CA VAL A 233 -1.59 -49.00 5.18
C VAL A 233 -0.12 -49.27 4.88
N GLN A 234 0.17 -49.57 3.61
CA GLN A 234 1.53 -49.83 3.13
C GLN A 234 2.32 -48.54 2.92
N VAL A 235 3.65 -48.65 2.94
CA VAL A 235 4.57 -47.51 2.75
C VAL A 235 4.28 -46.76 1.44
N TRP A 236 4.02 -47.49 0.35
CA TRP A 236 3.73 -46.85 -0.94
C TRP A 236 2.37 -46.16 -0.97
N GLU A 237 1.36 -46.66 -0.24
CA GLU A 237 0.04 -46.04 -0.15
C GLU A 237 0.14 -44.69 0.58
N GLY A 238 0.89 -44.64 1.68
CA GLY A 238 1.19 -43.40 2.40
C GLY A 238 1.96 -42.39 1.52
N LEU A 239 3.07 -42.83 0.90
CA LEU A 239 3.90 -41.96 0.06
C LEU A 239 3.18 -41.46 -1.19
N LEU A 240 2.33 -42.29 -1.80
CA LEU A 240 1.52 -41.90 -2.96
C LEU A 240 0.46 -40.88 -2.56
N THR A 241 -0.17 -41.05 -1.39
CA THR A 241 -1.10 -40.07 -0.82
C THR A 241 -0.42 -38.70 -0.66
N LEU A 242 0.82 -38.69 -0.16
CA LEU A 242 1.64 -37.47 -0.07
C LEU A 242 1.99 -36.89 -1.46
N PHE A 243 2.30 -37.75 -2.42
CA PHE A 243 2.67 -37.34 -3.78
C PHE A 243 1.49 -36.81 -4.62
N PHE A 244 0.24 -37.11 -4.24
CA PHE A 244 -0.93 -36.51 -4.89
C PHE A 244 -1.04 -35.00 -4.64
N PHE A 245 -0.47 -34.47 -3.57
CA PHE A 245 -0.44 -33.02 -3.33
C PHE A 245 0.28 -32.24 -4.44
N PRO A 246 1.58 -32.49 -4.74
CA PRO A 246 2.26 -31.79 -5.84
C PRO A 246 1.63 -32.06 -7.21
N ILE A 247 1.05 -33.25 -7.43
CA ILE A 247 0.29 -33.55 -8.66
C ILE A 247 -0.94 -32.63 -8.77
N CYS A 248 -1.74 -32.50 -7.71
CA CYS A 248 -2.91 -31.63 -7.67
C CYS A 248 -2.54 -30.18 -7.97
N VAL A 249 -1.45 -29.69 -7.37
CA VAL A 249 -0.93 -28.33 -7.59
C VAL A 249 -0.48 -28.13 -9.04
N LEU A 250 0.20 -29.11 -9.62
CA LEU A 250 0.60 -29.07 -11.02
C LEU A 250 -0.62 -29.00 -11.94
N PHE A 251 -1.65 -29.81 -11.71
CA PHE A 251 -2.88 -29.78 -12.51
C PHE A 251 -3.62 -28.44 -12.35
N ALA A 252 -3.66 -27.87 -11.15
CA ALA A 252 -4.26 -26.54 -10.93
C ALA A 252 -3.49 -25.44 -11.68
N TRP A 253 -2.15 -25.48 -11.62
CA TRP A 253 -1.28 -24.54 -12.37
C TRP A 253 -1.46 -24.68 -13.89
N VAL A 254 -1.55 -25.90 -14.41
CA VAL A 254 -1.80 -26.16 -15.83
C VAL A 254 -3.18 -25.65 -16.27
N ALA A 255 -4.20 -25.83 -15.43
CA ALA A 255 -5.55 -25.33 -15.68
C ALA A 255 -5.61 -23.79 -15.71
N ASP A 256 -4.82 -23.14 -14.86
CA ASP A 256 -4.66 -21.69 -14.82
C ASP A 256 -3.95 -21.15 -16.09
N ARG A 257 -2.81 -21.75 -16.46
CA ARG A 257 -1.99 -21.38 -17.64
C ARG A 257 -2.61 -21.71 -19.00
N ARG A 258 -3.80 -22.32 -19.04
CA ARG A 258 -4.56 -22.66 -20.26
C ARG A 258 -3.83 -23.61 -21.25
N LEU A 259 -2.89 -24.42 -20.79
CA LEU A 259 -1.99 -25.19 -21.68
C LEU A 259 -2.61 -26.40 -22.40
N LEU A 260 -3.71 -27.00 -21.90
CA LEU A 260 -4.15 -28.32 -22.38
C LEU A 260 -5.41 -28.37 -23.27
N PHE A 261 -6.31 -27.38 -23.26
CA PHE A 261 -7.66 -27.55 -23.85
C PHE A 261 -8.01 -26.63 -25.02
N TYR A 262 -7.15 -25.67 -25.38
CA TYR A 262 -7.48 -24.71 -26.45
C TYR A 262 -7.38 -25.27 -27.87
N LYS A 263 -6.86 -26.50 -28.03
CA LYS A 263 -6.81 -27.18 -29.34
C LYS A 263 -8.07 -27.99 -29.68
N TYR A 264 -8.91 -28.32 -28.69
CA TYR A 264 -9.99 -29.31 -28.87
C TYR A 264 -11.41 -28.88 -28.46
N VAL A 265 -11.61 -27.70 -27.86
CA VAL A 265 -12.98 -27.22 -27.58
C VAL A 265 -13.40 -26.21 -28.64
N TYR A 266 -14.17 -26.71 -29.61
CA TYR A 266 -14.81 -25.90 -30.67
C TYR A 266 -15.53 -24.68 -30.09
N LYS A 267 -15.16 -23.48 -30.58
CA LYS A 267 -15.94 -22.25 -30.45
C LYS A 267 -17.36 -22.49 -30.98
N ARG A 268 -18.35 -22.46 -30.10
CA ARG A 268 -19.77 -22.57 -30.48
C ARG A 268 -20.36 -21.16 -30.52
N TYR A 269 -20.25 -20.48 -31.66
CA TYR A 269 -21.02 -19.26 -31.92
C TYR A 269 -22.47 -19.66 -32.17
N ARG A 270 -23.40 -19.15 -31.36
CA ARG A 270 -24.85 -19.27 -31.61
C ARG A 270 -25.35 -17.97 -32.19
N THR A 271 -25.54 -17.95 -33.51
CA THR A 271 -26.08 -16.81 -34.24
C THR A 271 -27.58 -16.67 -33.98
N GLY A 272 -27.99 -15.60 -33.29
CA GLY A 272 -29.40 -15.16 -33.26
C GLY A 272 -29.74 -14.44 -34.57
N LYS A 273 -30.85 -14.81 -35.20
CA LYS A 273 -31.36 -14.10 -36.39
C LYS A 273 -32.05 -12.81 -35.93
N GLN A 274 -31.55 -11.70 -36.47
CA GLN A 274 -31.99 -10.30 -36.32
C GLN A 274 -31.24 -9.47 -35.28
N ARG A 275 -30.53 -8.46 -35.81
CA ARG A 275 -29.67 -7.43 -35.17
C ARG A 275 -28.43 -7.96 -34.46
N GLY A 276 -27.32 -7.90 -35.19
CA GLY A 276 -25.97 -8.21 -34.70
C GLY A 276 -25.46 -7.18 -33.72
N MET A 277 -25.67 -7.45 -32.43
CA MET A 277 -24.83 -6.95 -31.34
C MET A 277 -24.39 -8.17 -30.54
N ILE A 278 -23.10 -8.50 -30.64
CA ILE A 278 -22.45 -9.49 -29.79
C ILE A 278 -22.07 -8.74 -28.51
N ILE A 279 -22.84 -8.93 -27.44
CA ILE A 279 -22.46 -8.48 -26.10
C ILE A 279 -21.65 -9.61 -25.47
N GLU A 280 -20.32 -9.50 -25.54
CA GLU A 280 -19.44 -10.14 -24.55
C GLU A 280 -19.57 -9.32 -23.26
N THR A 281 -19.95 -9.98 -22.17
CA THR A 281 -19.85 -9.43 -20.82
C THR A 281 -18.77 -10.21 -20.07
N GLU A 282 -17.91 -9.43 -19.41
CA GLU A 282 -16.78 -9.78 -18.51
C GLU A 282 -15.57 -10.44 -19.18
N GLY A 283 -14.35 -9.94 -19.03
CA GLY A 283 -13.78 -8.91 -18.15
C GLY A 283 -12.26 -9.16 -18.13
N ASP A 284 -11.48 -8.09 -18.24
CA ASP A 284 -10.05 -8.00 -18.57
C ASP A 284 -9.67 -8.12 -20.05
N ARG A 285 -9.09 -7.02 -20.56
CA ARG A 285 -8.37 -6.94 -21.82
C ARG A 285 -7.28 -8.03 -21.83
N PRO A 286 -7.18 -8.89 -22.86
CA PRO A 286 -6.04 -9.79 -22.95
C PRO A 286 -4.77 -8.99 -23.25
N LEU A 287 -3.76 -9.13 -22.40
CA LEU A 287 -2.36 -8.90 -22.81
C LEU A 287 -2.11 -9.65 -24.14
N PRO A 288 -1.43 -9.06 -25.12
CA PRO A 288 -1.18 -9.74 -26.38
C PRO A 288 -0.18 -10.88 -26.16
N SER A 289 -0.69 -12.11 -26.04
CA SER A 289 0.12 -13.32 -26.06
C SER A 289 0.31 -13.79 -27.51
N LYS A 290 1.49 -13.55 -28.09
CA LYS A 290 2.31 -14.55 -28.80
C LYS A 290 3.50 -13.90 -29.50
N VAL A 291 4.70 -14.24 -29.04
CA VAL A 291 5.85 -14.44 -29.94
C VAL A 291 6.34 -15.85 -29.65
N ASP A 292 5.96 -16.78 -30.51
CA ASP A 292 6.46 -18.15 -30.50
C ASP A 292 7.96 -18.12 -30.89
N ILE A 293 8.84 -18.61 -30.01
CA ILE A 293 10.21 -18.93 -30.39
C ILE A 293 10.17 -20.34 -30.98
N GLU A 294 10.13 -20.43 -32.30
CA GLU A 294 10.34 -21.67 -33.04
C GLU A 294 11.75 -21.62 -33.63
N MET A 295 12.67 -22.43 -33.06
CA MET A 295 13.88 -22.85 -33.77
C MET A 295 13.50 -24.09 -34.59
N ASP A 296 13.44 -23.97 -35.90
CA ASP A 296 14.40 -24.58 -36.85
C ASP A 296 13.84 -24.48 -38.29
N GLY A 297 14.73 -24.29 -39.26
CA GLY A 297 14.46 -23.58 -40.51
C GLY A 297 13.62 -24.28 -41.59
N LYS A 298 12.90 -23.46 -42.38
CA LYS A 298 13.01 -23.39 -43.85
C LYS A 298 12.05 -22.32 -44.44
N MET A 299 12.61 -21.54 -45.36
CA MET A 299 11.95 -20.56 -46.24
C MET A 299 10.62 -21.03 -46.84
N LEU A 300 9.68 -20.09 -46.98
CA LEU A 300 9.05 -19.77 -48.27
C LEU A 300 8.36 -18.39 -48.23
N ASN A 301 8.83 -17.50 -49.11
CA ASN A 301 8.27 -16.20 -49.45
C ASN A 301 6.89 -16.32 -50.11
N SER A 302 6.02 -15.29 -49.99
CA SER A 302 5.65 -14.42 -51.13
C SER A 302 4.51 -13.42 -50.84
N HIS A 303 4.64 -12.26 -51.50
CA HIS A 303 3.71 -11.12 -51.71
C HIS A 303 3.59 -10.08 -50.56
N ALA A 304 4.37 -8.99 -50.55
CA ALA A 304 4.35 -7.78 -51.42
C ALA A 304 3.04 -6.97 -51.23
N ALA A 305 3.04 -5.90 -50.42
CA ALA A 305 3.49 -4.53 -50.71
C ALA A 305 2.42 -3.67 -51.41
N ASP A 306 2.05 -2.56 -50.75
CA ASP A 306 1.59 -1.25 -51.29
C ASP A 306 0.33 -0.69 -50.60
N PHE A 307 0.53 0.21 -49.62
CA PHE A 307 0.01 1.59 -49.67
C PHE A 307 0.64 2.49 -48.57
N LEU A 308 1.40 3.50 -49.00
CA LEU A 308 1.92 4.69 -48.27
C LEU A 308 0.75 5.60 -47.78
N ASP A 309 0.83 6.62 -46.91
CA ASP A 309 1.85 7.38 -46.16
C ASP A 309 1.09 8.26 -45.14
N GLY A 310 1.71 8.70 -44.02
CA GLY A 310 1.19 9.79 -43.16
C GLY A 310 1.68 9.75 -41.70
N PRO A 311 2.27 10.83 -41.12
CA PRO A 311 3.40 10.71 -40.18
C PRO A 311 3.07 10.92 -38.68
N LEU A 312 3.98 10.37 -37.85
CA LEU A 312 4.32 10.79 -36.47
C LEU A 312 3.22 10.76 -35.40
N GLY A 313 2.88 9.56 -34.93
CA GLY A 313 2.32 9.37 -33.59
C GLY A 313 3.44 9.12 -32.58
N LEU A 314 3.61 10.03 -31.62
CA LEU A 314 4.41 9.81 -30.42
C LEU A 314 4.03 8.46 -29.78
N GLU A 315 4.98 7.54 -29.66
CA GLU A 315 4.82 6.36 -28.80
C GLU A 315 4.82 6.82 -27.34
N ILE A 316 3.63 7.01 -26.77
CA ILE A 316 3.47 7.21 -25.33
C ILE A 316 3.78 5.88 -24.63
N ASN A 317 4.73 5.95 -23.71
CA ASN A 317 5.26 4.88 -22.91
C ASN A 317 4.15 4.23 -22.06
N VAL A 318 3.87 2.93 -22.25
CA VAL A 318 2.75 2.22 -21.57
C VAL A 318 2.85 2.23 -20.04
N LYS A 319 4.06 2.42 -19.48
CA LYS A 319 4.27 2.55 -18.03
C LYS A 319 3.77 3.89 -17.47
N ASP A 320 3.95 4.96 -18.23
CA ASP A 320 3.56 6.31 -17.80
C ASP A 320 2.02 6.45 -17.85
N VAL A 321 1.36 5.69 -18.72
CA VAL A 321 -0.12 5.65 -18.82
C VAL A 321 -0.77 5.01 -17.58
N ASP A 322 -0.24 3.89 -17.06
CA ASP A 322 -0.79 3.23 -15.86
C ASP A 322 -0.62 4.11 -14.61
N GLU A 323 0.53 4.77 -14.47
CA GLU A 323 0.76 5.68 -13.34
C GLU A 323 -0.15 6.92 -13.44
N GLU A 324 -0.27 7.54 -14.61
CA GLU A 324 -1.20 8.65 -14.84
C GLU A 324 -2.67 8.26 -14.63
N GLU A 325 -3.10 7.07 -15.04
CA GLU A 325 -4.47 6.58 -14.83
C GLU A 325 -4.77 6.42 -13.32
N THR A 326 -3.82 5.86 -12.55
CA THR A 326 -3.95 5.78 -11.09
C THR A 326 -3.94 7.15 -10.40
N ARG A 327 -3.15 8.12 -10.90
CA ARG A 327 -3.18 9.50 -10.41
C ARG A 327 -4.55 10.14 -10.62
N ARG A 328 -5.13 9.96 -11.81
CA ARG A 328 -6.47 10.49 -12.15
C ARG A 328 -7.57 9.86 -11.30
N ASP A 329 -7.51 8.56 -11.04
CA ASP A 329 -8.51 7.90 -10.20
C ASP A 329 -8.40 8.32 -8.73
N MET A 330 -7.19 8.52 -8.21
CA MET A 330 -7.00 9.11 -6.87
C MET A 330 -7.52 10.54 -6.79
N ALA A 331 -7.29 11.36 -7.81
CA ALA A 331 -7.80 12.73 -7.87
C ALA A 331 -9.35 12.77 -7.90
N LYS A 332 -9.99 11.86 -8.65
CA LYS A 332 -11.46 11.72 -8.63
C LYS A 332 -12.00 11.34 -7.25
N ILE A 333 -11.35 10.41 -6.56
CA ILE A 333 -11.76 9.98 -5.21
C ILE A 333 -11.64 11.14 -4.22
N LEU A 334 -10.53 11.87 -4.22
CA LEU A 334 -10.33 13.05 -3.38
C LEU A 334 -11.37 14.15 -3.69
N LYS A 335 -11.73 14.35 -4.97
CA LYS A 335 -12.77 15.29 -5.40
C LYS A 335 -14.14 14.89 -4.87
N GLU A 336 -14.53 13.62 -5.01
CA GLU A 336 -15.79 13.09 -4.46
C GLU A 336 -15.84 13.25 -2.93
N LEU A 337 -14.74 13.01 -2.23
CA LEU A 337 -14.67 13.14 -0.78
C LEU A 337 -14.76 14.60 -0.32
N LYS A 338 -14.09 15.53 -1.01
CA LYS A 338 -14.18 16.98 -0.74
C LYS A 338 -15.59 17.52 -0.99
N GLN A 339 -16.27 17.03 -2.03
CA GLN A 339 -17.67 17.38 -2.32
C GLN A 339 -18.66 16.83 -1.27
N LYS A 340 -18.43 15.60 -0.79
CA LYS A 340 -19.27 14.98 0.25
C LYS A 340 -19.01 15.55 1.64
N HIS A 341 -17.79 16.02 1.90
CA HIS A 341 -17.36 16.52 3.20
C HIS A 341 -16.60 17.85 3.06
N PRO A 342 -17.29 18.97 2.76
CA PRO A 342 -16.67 20.28 2.66
C PRO A 342 -16.13 20.79 4.02
N ASP A 343 -16.65 20.25 5.13
CA ASP A 343 -16.34 20.71 6.48
C ASP A 343 -15.15 19.97 7.12
N LYS A 344 -14.60 18.94 6.45
CA LYS A 344 -13.49 18.13 6.98
C LYS A 344 -12.15 18.69 6.53
N GLU A 345 -11.18 18.69 7.44
CA GLU A 345 -9.81 19.10 7.15
C GLU A 345 -9.18 18.21 6.08
N VAL A 346 -8.23 18.77 5.32
CA VAL A 346 -7.52 18.08 4.21
C VAL A 346 -6.88 16.77 4.70
N GLU A 347 -6.43 16.71 5.95
CA GLU A 347 -5.86 15.52 6.57
C GLU A 347 -6.86 14.37 6.72
N GLN A 348 -8.09 14.67 7.16
CA GLN A 348 -9.16 13.67 7.30
C GLN A 348 -9.64 13.18 5.93
N LEU A 349 -9.64 14.06 4.92
CA LEU A 349 -9.95 13.71 3.54
C LEU A 349 -8.88 12.77 2.96
N ILE A 350 -7.61 12.98 3.28
CA ILE A 350 -6.50 12.10 2.91
C ILE A 350 -6.64 10.71 3.57
N GLU A 351 -7.04 10.66 4.85
CA GLU A 351 -7.30 9.40 5.55
C GLU A 351 -8.44 8.61 4.88
N LEU A 352 -9.56 9.27 4.58
CA LEU A 352 -10.71 8.69 3.90
C LEU A 352 -10.35 8.21 2.49
N ALA A 353 -9.56 9.00 1.74
CA ALA A 353 -9.10 8.62 0.40
C ALA A 353 -8.20 7.38 0.44
N ASN A 354 -7.25 7.34 1.36
CA ASN A 354 -6.39 6.16 1.57
C ASN A 354 -7.21 4.93 1.94
N TYR A 355 -8.18 5.08 2.85
CA TYR A 355 -9.06 3.99 3.23
C TYR A 355 -9.88 3.47 2.04
N GLN A 356 -10.45 4.37 1.23
CA GLN A 356 -11.26 4.01 0.06
C GLN A 356 -10.42 3.30 -1.01
N VAL A 357 -9.19 3.77 -1.27
CA VAL A 357 -8.24 3.10 -2.17
C VAL A 357 -7.87 1.71 -1.65
N LEU A 358 -7.52 1.58 -0.38
CA LEU A 358 -7.17 0.28 0.21
C LEU A 358 -8.37 -0.68 0.26
N SER A 359 -9.60 -0.16 0.43
CA SER A 359 -10.82 -0.96 0.46
C SER A 359 -11.21 -1.53 -0.90
N SER A 360 -10.90 -0.80 -1.98
CA SER A 360 -11.25 -1.17 -3.37
C SER A 360 -10.26 -2.16 -4.00
N GLN A 361 -9.06 -2.31 -3.44
CA GLN A 361 -8.09 -3.30 -3.91
C GLN A 361 -8.55 -4.74 -3.62
N GLN A 362 -8.16 -5.68 -4.48
CA GLN A 362 -8.42 -7.11 -4.26
C GLN A 362 -7.61 -7.62 -3.06
N LYS A 363 -8.31 -8.13 -2.05
CA LYS A 363 -7.74 -8.58 -0.79
C LYS A 363 -7.40 -10.06 -0.82
N SER A 364 -6.39 -10.46 -0.05
CA SER A 364 -5.97 -11.86 0.04
C SER A 364 -6.83 -12.64 1.06
N ARG A 365 -6.76 -13.98 1.00
CA ARG A 365 -7.41 -14.85 2.00
C ARG A 365 -6.89 -14.58 3.42
N ALA A 366 -5.57 -14.42 3.53
CA ALA A 366 -4.93 -14.17 4.80
C ALA A 366 -5.51 -12.88 5.41
N PHE A 367 -5.57 -11.78 4.65
CA PHE A 367 -6.21 -10.54 5.07
C PHE A 367 -7.61 -10.74 5.68
N TYR A 368 -8.52 -11.45 5.01
CA TYR A 368 -9.88 -11.65 5.54
C TYR A 368 -9.93 -12.47 6.82
N ARG A 369 -9.06 -13.48 6.93
CA ARG A 369 -8.92 -14.29 8.14
C ARG A 369 -8.31 -13.50 9.29
N CYS A 370 -7.31 -12.67 8.99
CA CYS A 370 -6.68 -11.77 9.94
C CYS A 370 -7.70 -10.74 10.46
N GLN A 371 -8.46 -10.11 9.57
CA GLN A 371 -9.49 -9.14 9.94
C GLN A 371 -10.58 -9.76 10.82
N ALA A 372 -11.10 -10.93 10.44
CA ALA A 372 -12.09 -11.66 11.23
C ALA A 372 -11.60 -11.99 12.65
N THR A 373 -10.37 -12.48 12.78
CA THR A 373 -9.77 -12.82 14.07
C THR A 373 -9.53 -11.58 14.93
N ARG A 374 -9.11 -10.48 14.31
CA ARG A 374 -8.90 -9.19 14.99
C ARG A 374 -10.21 -8.58 15.49
N LEU A 375 -11.28 -8.64 14.71
CA LEU A 375 -12.62 -8.21 15.16
C LEU A 375 -13.11 -9.07 16.33
N MET A 376 -13.01 -10.40 16.25
CA MET A 376 -13.43 -11.29 17.34
C MET A 376 -12.64 -11.10 18.63
N THR A 377 -11.40 -10.62 18.55
CA THR A 377 -10.51 -10.45 19.71
C THR A 377 -10.46 -9.00 20.21
N GLY A 378 -11.25 -8.07 19.65
CA GLY A 378 -11.28 -6.65 20.06
C GLY A 378 -10.04 -5.84 19.61
N ALA A 379 -9.36 -6.26 18.54
CA ALA A 379 -8.20 -5.57 17.96
C ALA A 379 -8.57 -4.57 16.84
N GLY A 380 -9.83 -4.55 16.38
CA GLY A 380 -10.37 -3.58 15.41
C GLY A 380 -10.05 -3.88 13.93
N ASN A 381 -10.46 -2.97 13.03
CA ASN A 381 -10.24 -3.10 11.58
C ASN A 381 -8.79 -2.71 11.18
N ILE A 382 -8.15 -3.59 10.39
CA ILE A 382 -6.78 -3.45 9.88
C ILE A 382 -6.61 -2.20 9.01
N LEU A 383 -7.55 -1.95 8.09
CA LEU A 383 -7.47 -0.90 7.08
C LEU A 383 -7.60 0.47 7.72
N LYS A 384 -8.61 0.63 8.58
CA LYS A 384 -8.89 1.88 9.30
C LYS A 384 -7.71 2.28 10.20
N LYS A 385 -7.15 1.31 10.93
CA LYS A 385 -5.97 1.55 11.78
C LYS A 385 -4.75 2.00 10.98
N HIS A 386 -4.46 1.37 9.84
CA HIS A 386 -3.32 1.74 9.01
C HIS A 386 -3.50 3.12 8.37
N ALA A 387 -4.71 3.45 7.92
CA ALA A 387 -5.02 4.78 7.40
C ALA A 387 -4.74 5.87 8.47
N ALA A 388 -5.19 5.64 9.71
CA ALA A 388 -4.92 6.53 10.85
C ALA A 388 -3.42 6.60 11.22
N ASP A 389 -2.70 5.47 11.25
CA ASP A 389 -1.26 5.45 11.56
C ASP A 389 -0.41 6.15 10.49
N GLN A 390 -0.83 6.08 9.22
CA GLN A 390 -0.18 6.77 8.11
C GLN A 390 -0.44 8.28 8.14
N ALA A 391 -1.66 8.70 8.49
CA ALA A 391 -2.00 10.10 8.73
C ALA A 391 -1.13 10.69 9.87
N ARG A 392 -1.04 10.00 11.00
CA ARG A 392 -0.19 10.42 12.14
C ARG A 392 1.29 10.58 11.77
N LYS A 393 1.83 9.67 10.96
CA LYS A 393 3.24 9.77 10.48
C LYS A 393 3.44 10.96 9.55
N ALA A 394 2.48 11.29 8.70
CA ALA A 394 2.55 12.45 7.82
C ALA A 394 2.61 13.77 8.61
N VAL A 395 1.84 13.88 9.71
CA VAL A 395 1.83 15.04 10.61
C VAL A 395 3.19 15.23 11.28
N SER A 396 3.80 14.15 11.78
CA SER A 396 5.11 14.23 12.48
C SER A 396 6.28 14.70 11.60
N LEU A 397 6.16 14.62 10.27
CA LEU A 397 7.20 15.08 9.35
C LEU A 397 7.11 16.58 9.04
N HIS A 398 5.95 17.20 9.28
CA HIS A 398 5.73 18.62 8.98
C HIS A 398 6.31 19.53 10.08
N GLU A 399 6.29 19.09 11.35
CA GLU A 399 6.89 19.81 12.48
C GLU A 399 8.43 19.86 12.44
N VAL A 400 9.11 18.98 11.68
CA VAL A 400 10.58 18.87 11.71
C VAL A 400 11.27 19.76 10.67
N ARG A 401 10.52 20.38 9.73
CA ARG A 401 11.12 21.13 8.61
C ARG A 401 11.25 22.65 8.84
N SER A 402 10.60 23.21 9.86
CA SER A 402 10.69 24.65 10.15
C SER A 402 11.97 25.09 10.87
N ASP A 403 12.75 24.17 11.45
CA ASP A 403 13.71 24.55 12.50
C ASP A 403 15.20 24.47 12.11
N ILE A 404 15.54 24.25 10.82
CA ILE A 404 16.94 23.97 10.39
C ILE A 404 17.69 25.21 9.85
N ALA A 405 17.10 26.41 9.76
CA ALA A 405 17.73 27.55 9.08
C ALA A 405 18.64 28.46 9.95
N ASP A 406 18.66 28.34 11.28
CA ASP A 406 19.08 29.45 12.16
C ASP A 406 20.42 29.31 12.93
N ASN A 407 21.35 28.43 12.55
CA ASN A 407 22.64 28.33 13.27
C ASN A 407 23.88 28.21 12.36
N ASP A 408 24.25 29.31 11.69
CA ASP A 408 25.57 29.46 11.05
C ASP A 408 26.54 30.18 12.04
N PRO A 409 27.66 29.56 12.46
CA PRO A 409 28.53 30.08 13.53
C PRO A 409 29.40 31.31 13.15
N VAL A 410 29.33 31.80 11.91
CA VAL A 410 30.18 32.90 11.39
C VAL A 410 29.35 34.16 11.13
N SER A 411 29.81 35.33 11.59
CA SER A 411 29.21 36.63 11.24
C SER A 411 29.65 37.06 9.84
N LYS A 412 28.71 37.11 8.90
CA LYS A 412 28.91 37.57 7.52
C LYS A 412 28.38 39.00 7.37
N ILE A 413 29.17 39.88 6.76
CA ILE A 413 28.79 41.28 6.47
C ILE A 413 28.76 41.50 4.95
N TYR A 414 27.64 41.95 4.41
CA TYR A 414 27.43 42.12 2.98
C TYR A 414 26.38 43.21 2.69
N PHE A 415 26.28 43.63 1.42
CA PHE A 415 25.21 44.52 0.95
C PHE A 415 23.95 43.73 0.63
N ASP A 416 22.80 44.23 1.03
CA ASP A 416 21.51 43.70 0.59
C ASP A 416 20.48 44.85 0.56
N PRO A 417 19.98 45.23 -0.64
CA PRO A 417 20.27 44.65 -1.96
C PRO A 417 21.72 44.83 -2.47
N GLY A 418 22.15 44.05 -3.46
CA GLY A 418 23.48 44.18 -4.10
C GLY A 418 23.57 45.21 -5.23
N SER A 419 22.42 45.74 -5.66
CA SER A 419 22.30 46.75 -6.70
C SER A 419 21.29 47.81 -6.25
N TYR A 420 21.65 49.07 -6.41
CA TYR A 420 20.83 50.24 -6.07
C TYR A 420 20.59 51.06 -7.33
N GLN A 421 19.44 51.70 -7.34
CA GLN A 421 18.98 52.51 -8.46
C GLN A 421 18.47 53.82 -7.88
N CYS A 422 18.94 54.94 -8.45
CA CYS A 422 18.49 56.27 -8.05
C CYS A 422 18.34 57.15 -9.28
N LEU A 423 17.41 58.11 -9.19
CA LEU A 423 17.29 59.19 -10.17
C LEU A 423 18.32 60.27 -9.84
N GLU A 424 18.75 61.01 -10.85
CA GLU A 424 19.68 62.12 -10.71
C GLU A 424 19.18 63.16 -9.68
N ASN A 425 17.89 63.49 -9.73
CA ASN A 425 17.22 64.42 -8.81
C ASN A 425 17.05 63.95 -7.35
N CYS A 426 17.52 62.75 -6.97
CA CYS A 426 17.28 62.19 -5.64
C CYS A 426 18.11 62.86 -4.53
N GLY A 427 19.17 63.59 -4.91
CA GLY A 427 20.12 64.29 -4.04
C GLY A 427 21.02 63.40 -3.17
N THR A 428 20.51 62.31 -2.60
CA THR A 428 21.33 61.32 -1.87
C THR A 428 20.76 59.90 -2.00
N VAL A 429 21.61 58.92 -2.28
CA VAL A 429 21.27 57.49 -2.28
C VAL A 429 21.66 56.83 -0.95
N ALA A 430 20.76 55.99 -0.42
CA ALA A 430 20.94 55.25 0.82
C ALA A 430 21.23 53.76 0.57
N VAL A 431 22.37 53.28 1.05
CA VAL A 431 22.88 51.92 0.81
C VAL A 431 23.00 51.15 2.11
N ASN A 432 22.41 49.95 2.18
CA ASN A 432 22.30 49.17 3.41
C ASN A 432 23.38 48.09 3.51
N VAL A 433 24.07 48.07 4.65
CA VAL A 433 25.04 47.03 5.03
C VAL A 433 24.42 46.17 6.14
N LEU A 434 24.38 44.86 5.90
CA LEU A 434 23.74 43.88 6.79
C LEU A 434 24.78 42.93 7.40
N ARG A 435 24.51 42.53 8.65
CA ARG A 435 25.27 41.55 9.41
C ARG A 435 24.38 40.35 9.73
N ARG A 436 24.74 39.16 9.24
CA ARG A 436 23.99 37.91 9.46
C ARG A 436 24.87 36.81 10.04
N GLY A 437 24.35 36.07 11.03
CA GLY A 437 25.04 34.95 11.68
C GLY A 437 26.09 35.36 12.72
N GLY A 438 26.67 34.37 13.38
CA GLY A 438 27.67 34.56 14.44
C GLY A 438 27.17 35.27 15.70
N ASP A 439 28.10 35.64 16.58
CA ASP A 439 27.80 36.18 17.91
C ASP A 439 27.50 37.70 17.88
N LEU A 440 26.22 38.05 18.01
CA LEU A 440 25.71 39.43 18.05
C LEU A 440 26.18 40.26 19.27
N SER A 441 26.85 39.65 20.25
CA SER A 441 27.39 40.35 21.42
C SER A 441 28.67 41.15 21.13
N LYS A 442 29.38 40.84 20.03
CA LYS A 442 30.65 41.49 19.66
C LYS A 442 30.44 42.68 18.73
N THR A 443 31.28 43.70 18.88
CA THR A 443 31.31 44.89 18.00
C THR A 443 32.13 44.57 16.75
N VAL A 444 31.58 44.85 15.56
CA VAL A 444 32.26 44.60 14.29
C VAL A 444 32.32 45.89 13.48
N THR A 445 33.47 46.17 12.87
CA THR A 445 33.70 47.35 12.02
C THR A 445 34.04 46.92 10.61
N VAL A 446 33.49 47.61 9.61
CA VAL A 446 33.78 47.42 8.19
C VAL A 446 34.02 48.77 7.53
N GLU A 447 35.01 48.86 6.66
CA GLU A 447 35.37 50.09 5.93
C GLU A 447 34.67 50.07 4.56
N PHE A 448 34.21 51.23 4.07
CA PHE A 448 33.61 51.36 2.74
C PHE A 448 34.22 52.52 1.95
N ARG A 449 34.23 52.40 0.62
CA ARG A 449 34.69 53.43 -0.32
C ARG A 449 33.86 53.40 -1.61
N THR A 450 33.62 54.55 -2.22
CA THR A 450 33.08 54.66 -3.59
C THR A 450 34.21 54.55 -4.63
N GLU A 451 33.90 53.97 -5.79
CA GLU A 451 34.81 53.80 -6.93
C GLU A 451 34.05 54.15 -8.22
N ASP A 452 34.67 54.96 -9.08
CA ASP A 452 34.07 55.42 -10.34
C ASP A 452 33.81 54.25 -11.29
N GLY A 453 32.66 54.28 -11.97
CA GLY A 453 32.31 53.35 -13.05
C GLY A 453 32.25 54.10 -14.38
N SER A 454 31.05 54.17 -14.98
CA SER A 454 30.76 55.18 -16.01
C SER A 454 30.47 56.56 -15.39
N ALA A 455 29.87 56.60 -14.20
CA ALA A 455 29.68 57.83 -13.45
C ALA A 455 30.97 58.24 -12.73
N ASN A 456 31.30 59.53 -12.82
CA ASN A 456 32.48 60.17 -12.30
C ASN A 456 32.19 60.98 -11.02
N ALA A 457 33.05 60.80 -10.00
CA ALA A 457 32.93 61.59 -8.79
C ALA A 457 33.20 63.10 -9.06
N GLY A 458 32.20 63.93 -8.78
CA GLY A 458 32.24 65.39 -8.93
C GLY A 458 31.47 65.94 -10.15
N SER A 459 31.11 65.10 -11.11
CA SER A 459 30.07 65.40 -12.12
C SER A 459 28.74 64.80 -11.69
N ASP A 460 28.71 63.49 -11.38
CA ASP A 460 27.45 62.73 -11.30
C ASP A 460 27.15 62.30 -9.84
N TYR A 461 28.19 62.13 -9.02
CA TYR A 461 28.03 61.80 -7.59
C TYR A 461 29.18 62.34 -6.72
N GLU A 462 28.99 62.38 -5.39
CA GLU A 462 30.00 62.82 -4.44
C GLU A 462 30.87 61.66 -3.93
N PHE A 463 32.20 61.81 -4.01
CA PHE A 463 33.15 60.82 -3.47
C PHE A 463 32.99 60.63 -1.96
N THR A 464 32.72 59.39 -1.52
CA THR A 464 32.42 59.07 -0.11
C THR A 464 33.24 57.85 0.38
N GLU A 465 33.97 58.01 1.49
CA GLU A 465 34.66 56.91 2.20
C GLU A 465 34.41 56.98 3.72
N GLY A 466 34.38 55.83 4.40
CA GLY A 466 34.10 55.80 5.85
C GLY A 466 34.16 54.43 6.50
N VAL A 467 33.86 54.39 7.81
CA VAL A 467 33.84 53.15 8.61
C VAL A 467 32.46 52.96 9.23
N VAL A 468 31.85 51.79 8.97
CA VAL A 468 30.59 51.37 9.56
C VAL A 468 30.86 50.53 10.81
N VAL A 469 30.30 50.96 11.95
CA VAL A 469 30.45 50.28 13.25
C VAL A 469 29.13 49.64 13.65
N PHE A 470 29.10 48.31 13.75
CA PHE A 470 27.97 47.54 14.30
C PHE A 470 28.17 47.33 15.80
N LYS A 471 27.34 47.99 16.62
CA LYS A 471 27.31 47.78 18.08
C LYS A 471 26.66 46.43 18.42
N PRO A 472 26.82 45.92 19.66
CA PRO A 472 26.17 44.69 20.07
C PRO A 472 24.65 44.75 19.86
N GLY A 473 24.10 43.75 19.17
CA GLY A 473 22.67 43.66 18.81
C GLY A 473 22.23 44.44 17.57
N GLU A 474 23.12 45.18 16.88
CA GLU A 474 22.81 45.85 15.61
C GLU A 474 23.09 44.93 14.42
N THR A 475 22.09 44.74 13.55
CA THR A 475 22.18 43.88 12.36
C THR A 475 22.20 44.65 11.03
N GLN A 476 21.88 45.95 11.03
CA GLN A 476 21.79 46.78 9.82
C GLN A 476 22.36 48.20 10.05
N LYS A 477 23.04 48.75 9.03
CA LYS A 477 23.52 50.14 8.98
C LYS A 477 23.35 50.72 7.57
N GLU A 478 23.10 52.02 7.50
CA GLU A 478 22.88 52.76 6.24
C GLU A 478 24.10 53.66 5.95
N ILE A 479 24.55 53.66 4.69
CA ILE A 479 25.56 54.56 4.10
C ILE A 479 24.81 55.53 3.18
N ARG A 480 25.18 56.81 3.17
CA ARG A 480 24.59 57.83 2.29
C ARG A 480 25.64 58.42 1.37
N VAL A 481 25.37 58.45 0.07
CA VAL A 481 26.22 59.03 -0.98
C VAL A 481 25.42 60.15 -1.67
N GLY A 482 26.02 61.31 -1.90
CA GLY A 482 25.37 62.43 -2.61
C GLY A 482 25.32 62.18 -4.12
N ILE A 483 24.18 62.47 -4.75
CA ILE A 483 23.99 62.44 -6.21
C ILE A 483 23.84 63.88 -6.69
N ILE A 484 24.51 64.23 -7.78
CA ILE A 484 24.51 65.57 -8.38
C ILE A 484 23.47 65.56 -9.51
N ASP A 485 22.73 66.67 -9.66
CA ASP A 485 21.55 66.83 -10.54
C ASP A 485 21.80 67.96 -11.54
N ASP A 486 21.68 67.69 -12.83
CA ASP A 486 21.71 68.66 -13.92
C ASP A 486 20.52 68.56 -14.91
N ASP A 487 20.55 69.32 -16.02
CA ASP A 487 19.42 69.46 -16.98
C ASP A 487 19.81 68.93 -18.38
N ILE A 488 20.84 68.08 -18.46
CA ILE A 488 21.40 67.56 -19.72
C ILE A 488 21.09 66.08 -19.81
N PHE A 489 20.49 65.67 -20.93
CA PHE A 489 20.24 64.24 -21.18
C PHE A 489 21.56 63.45 -21.27
N GLU A 490 21.68 62.40 -20.46
CA GLU A 490 22.84 61.52 -20.34
C GLU A 490 22.42 60.03 -20.43
N GLU A 491 23.37 59.13 -20.72
CA GLU A 491 23.11 57.68 -20.71
C GLU A 491 23.13 57.13 -19.27
N ASP A 492 22.48 55.99 -19.00
CA ASP A 492 22.51 55.38 -17.65
C ASP A 492 23.94 55.14 -17.15
N GLU A 493 24.32 55.82 -16.07
CA GLU A 493 25.66 55.76 -15.51
C GLU A 493 25.70 54.91 -14.23
N ASN A 494 26.87 54.35 -13.90
CA ASN A 494 27.04 53.57 -12.67
C ASN A 494 28.35 53.89 -11.95
N PHE A 495 28.31 53.73 -10.62
CA PHE A 495 29.47 53.73 -9.74
C PHE A 495 29.36 52.57 -8.74
N LEU A 496 30.48 52.19 -8.12
CA LEU A 496 30.55 51.06 -7.20
C LEU A 496 30.88 51.48 -5.77
N ILE A 497 30.37 50.73 -4.80
CA ILE A 497 30.70 50.89 -3.38
C ILE A 497 31.29 49.58 -2.87
N HIS A 498 32.52 49.62 -2.36
CA HIS A 498 33.25 48.44 -1.90
C HIS A 498 33.32 48.37 -0.37
N LEU A 499 33.01 47.21 0.20
CA LEU A 499 33.31 46.88 1.61
C LEU A 499 34.68 46.22 1.72
N SER A 500 35.47 46.68 2.68
CA SER A 500 36.81 46.16 2.96
C SER A 500 37.12 46.15 4.45
N ASN A 501 38.19 45.44 4.82
CA ASN A 501 38.82 45.52 6.15
C ASN A 501 37.88 45.26 7.34
N VAL A 502 37.16 44.13 7.33
CA VAL A 502 36.31 43.71 8.47
C VAL A 502 37.18 43.38 9.69
N LYS A 503 36.91 44.03 10.82
CA LYS A 503 37.60 43.81 12.11
C LYS A 503 36.58 43.60 13.24
N VAL A 504 36.87 42.65 14.12
CA VAL A 504 36.10 42.44 15.36
C VAL A 504 36.83 43.12 16.49
N LEU A 505 36.21 44.09 17.17
CA LEU A 505 36.80 44.67 18.39
C LEU A 505 36.51 43.74 19.57
N LEU A 506 37.57 43.14 20.10
CA LEU A 506 37.55 42.47 21.40
C LEU A 506 37.71 43.54 22.49
N SER A 507 36.87 43.52 23.52
CA SER A 507 36.97 44.39 24.68
C SER A 507 38.30 44.17 25.43
N GLU A 508 38.97 45.25 25.83
CA GLU A 508 40.24 45.22 26.57
C GLU A 508 40.17 44.30 27.80
N GLY A 509 40.92 43.19 27.78
CA GLY A 509 41.03 42.25 28.89
C GLY A 509 41.40 40.80 28.56
N GLU A 510 41.34 40.37 27.30
CA GLU A 510 41.75 39.01 26.90
C GLU A 510 43.10 39.03 26.16
N GLU A 511 44.14 38.50 26.81
CA GLU A 511 45.42 38.21 26.17
C GLU A 511 45.26 37.05 25.18
N VAL A 512 45.86 37.18 23.99
CA VAL A 512 45.91 36.13 22.97
C VAL A 512 46.91 35.06 23.42
N GLU A 513 46.43 33.99 24.05
CA GLU A 513 47.21 32.76 24.21
C GLU A 513 47.20 31.98 22.89
N ASN A 514 48.36 31.92 22.24
CA ASN A 514 48.65 30.94 21.18
C ASN A 514 48.40 29.52 21.71
N SER A 515 47.42 28.80 21.16
CA SER A 515 47.35 27.35 21.27
C SER A 515 46.80 26.70 20.00
N GLU A 516 47.70 25.97 19.36
CA GLU A 516 47.45 25.03 18.27
C GLU A 516 46.43 23.97 18.69
N THR A 517 45.14 24.15 18.38
CA THR A 517 44.18 23.06 18.19
C THR A 517 43.07 23.52 17.24
N ASN A 518 42.61 22.61 16.37
CA ASN A 518 41.56 22.82 15.37
C ASN A 518 40.19 23.21 15.98
N HIS A 519 40.05 24.45 16.43
CA HIS A 519 38.76 25.09 16.64
C HIS A 519 38.74 26.35 15.78
N VAL A 520 37.77 26.41 14.87
CA VAL A 520 37.54 27.55 13.97
C VAL A 520 37.26 28.77 14.85
N GLU A 521 38.26 29.65 14.99
CA GLU A 521 38.08 30.96 15.60
C GLU A 521 37.00 31.71 14.81
N ALA A 522 36.04 32.29 15.54
CA ALA A 522 34.91 33.03 15.02
C ALA A 522 35.36 34.35 14.36
N VAL A 523 35.94 34.25 13.17
CA VAL A 523 36.43 35.38 12.38
C VAL A 523 35.26 35.88 11.54
N ALA A 524 34.78 37.10 11.83
CA ALA A 524 33.82 37.78 10.96
C ALA A 524 34.42 37.92 9.56
N CYS A 525 33.64 37.65 8.51
CA CYS A 525 34.11 37.73 7.13
C CYS A 525 33.15 38.54 6.25
N LEU A 526 33.67 39.04 5.12
CA LEU A 526 32.84 39.65 4.09
C LEU A 526 31.97 38.56 3.45
N GLY A 527 30.65 38.78 3.46
CA GLY A 527 29.71 38.00 2.67
C GLY A 527 29.67 38.50 1.22
N MET A 528 28.98 37.75 0.37
CA MET A 528 28.66 38.19 -0.99
C MET A 528 27.23 38.73 -1.01
N PRO A 529 26.97 39.87 -1.65
CA PRO A 529 27.91 40.75 -2.36
C PRO A 529 28.70 41.69 -1.41
N SER A 530 30.02 41.80 -1.63
CA SER A 530 30.90 42.75 -0.91
C SER A 530 31.04 44.10 -1.62
N THR A 531 30.44 44.21 -2.80
CA THR A 531 30.39 45.41 -3.63
C THR A 531 28.93 45.67 -3.99
N ALA A 532 28.47 46.90 -3.82
CA ALA A 532 27.18 47.34 -4.31
C ALA A 532 27.39 48.18 -5.58
N THR A 533 26.58 47.94 -6.61
CA THR A 533 26.54 48.80 -7.80
C THR A 533 25.39 49.79 -7.65
N VAL A 534 25.65 51.07 -7.86
CA VAL A 534 24.61 52.10 -7.91
C VAL A 534 24.49 52.58 -9.34
N THR A 535 23.29 52.52 -9.90
CA THR A 535 22.96 53.06 -11.23
C THR A 535 22.20 54.36 -11.05
N ILE A 536 22.72 55.42 -11.67
CA ILE A 536 22.10 56.73 -11.77
C ILE A 536 21.32 56.73 -13.09
N PHE A 537 20.02 56.95 -13.00
CA PHE A 537 19.16 57.10 -14.15
C PHE A 537 18.91 58.59 -14.38
N ASP A 538 19.21 59.03 -15.59
CA ASP A 538 18.75 60.31 -16.10
C ASP A 538 17.21 60.31 -16.17
N ASP A 539 16.59 61.43 -15.82
CA ASP A 539 15.14 61.60 -15.78
C ASP A 539 14.57 62.43 -16.95
N ASP A 540 15.40 62.82 -17.92
CA ASP A 540 15.03 63.75 -18.98
C ASP A 540 14.32 63.16 -20.23
N HIS A 541 14.17 61.83 -20.34
CA HIS A 541 13.45 61.18 -21.46
C HIS A 541 11.93 61.01 -21.23
N ALA A 542 11.14 60.89 -22.32
CA ALA A 542 9.72 60.52 -22.26
C ALA A 542 9.47 59.05 -21.88
N GLY A 543 10.48 58.19 -21.95
CA GLY A 543 10.49 56.84 -21.38
C GLY A 543 10.14 55.70 -22.35
N ILE A 544 10.74 54.54 -22.06
CA ILE A 544 10.64 53.28 -22.79
C ILE A 544 9.74 52.30 -22.03
N PHE A 545 8.73 51.73 -22.70
CA PHE A 545 7.71 50.88 -22.09
C PHE A 545 7.96 49.39 -22.35
N THR A 546 8.11 48.59 -21.29
CA THR A 546 8.41 47.15 -21.38
C THR A 546 7.80 46.37 -20.22
N PHE A 547 7.59 45.07 -20.39
CA PHE A 547 7.37 44.15 -19.27
C PHE A 547 8.68 43.85 -18.52
N GLU A 548 8.56 43.53 -17.23
CA GLU A 548 9.69 43.17 -16.35
C GLU A 548 10.36 41.86 -16.81
N GLU A 549 9.55 40.87 -17.17
CA GLU A 549 10.01 39.56 -17.64
C GLU A 549 9.21 39.12 -18.89
N PRO A 550 9.79 38.29 -19.77
CA PRO A 550 9.09 37.77 -20.95
C PRO A 550 8.14 36.60 -20.63
N VAL A 551 8.33 35.91 -19.49
CA VAL A 551 7.55 34.74 -19.08
C VAL A 551 7.28 34.83 -17.58
N VAL A 552 6.02 34.65 -17.17
CA VAL A 552 5.61 34.61 -15.76
C VAL A 552 4.84 33.33 -15.48
N HIS A 553 5.16 32.67 -14.36
CA HIS A 553 4.46 31.49 -13.87
C HIS A 553 3.49 31.87 -12.76
N VAL A 554 2.23 31.46 -12.87
CA VAL A 554 1.17 31.77 -11.90
C VAL A 554 0.39 30.52 -11.54
N SER A 555 -0.01 30.40 -10.28
CA SER A 555 -0.93 29.33 -9.86
C SER A 555 -2.37 29.68 -10.25
N GLU A 556 -3.14 28.67 -10.66
CA GLU A 556 -4.59 28.78 -10.89
C GLU A 556 -5.36 29.39 -9.71
N SER A 557 -4.86 29.19 -8.47
CA SER A 557 -5.49 29.64 -7.23
C SER A 557 -5.30 31.12 -6.90
N VAL A 558 -4.51 31.86 -7.70
CA VAL A 558 -4.17 33.27 -7.44
C VAL A 558 -5.40 34.18 -7.56
N GLY A 559 -6.37 33.81 -8.40
CA GLY A 559 -7.63 34.55 -8.61
C GLY A 559 -7.45 35.86 -9.39
N ILE A 560 -6.68 36.83 -8.89
CA ILE A 560 -6.35 38.06 -9.61
C ILE A 560 -4.84 38.22 -9.67
N MET A 561 -4.31 38.15 -10.88
CA MET A 561 -2.92 38.41 -11.19
C MET A 561 -2.74 39.88 -11.55
N GLU A 562 -1.65 40.48 -11.05
CA GLU A 562 -1.27 41.85 -11.38
C GLU A 562 0.03 41.83 -12.19
N VAL A 563 -0.05 42.26 -13.46
CA VAL A 563 1.09 42.34 -14.37
C VAL A 563 1.62 43.76 -14.41
N LYS A 564 2.92 43.95 -14.16
CA LYS A 564 3.56 45.27 -14.13
C LYS A 564 4.11 45.66 -15.50
N VAL A 565 3.76 46.85 -15.97
CA VAL A 565 4.38 47.51 -17.13
C VAL A 565 5.29 48.60 -16.61
N LEU A 566 6.57 48.54 -17.00
CA LEU A 566 7.62 49.47 -16.58
C LEU A 566 7.82 50.55 -17.64
N ARG A 567 8.04 51.78 -17.18
CA ARG A 567 8.53 52.92 -17.94
C ARG A 567 9.97 53.18 -17.48
N THR A 568 10.91 53.04 -18.40
CA THR A 568 12.36 53.08 -18.15
C THR A 568 13.00 54.22 -18.94
N SER A 569 14.23 54.60 -18.60
CA SER A 569 15.00 55.64 -19.29
C SER A 569 14.45 57.07 -19.18
N GLY A 570 13.33 57.31 -18.49
CA GLY A 570 12.78 58.64 -18.16
C GLY A 570 11.27 58.65 -17.91
N ALA A 571 10.75 59.63 -17.17
CA ALA A 571 9.35 59.71 -16.75
C ALA A 571 8.63 61.00 -17.18
N ARG A 572 9.22 61.73 -18.13
CA ARG A 572 8.78 63.07 -18.51
C ARG A 572 7.58 63.05 -19.46
N GLY A 573 6.54 63.80 -19.14
CA GLY A 573 5.31 63.90 -19.92
C GLY A 573 4.30 62.77 -19.70
N VAL A 574 3.07 62.99 -20.18
CA VAL A 574 1.95 62.04 -20.05
C VAL A 574 1.90 61.12 -21.28
N VAL A 575 1.99 59.81 -21.06
CA VAL A 575 2.06 58.80 -22.13
C VAL A 575 0.95 57.77 -22.01
N ILE A 576 0.36 57.42 -23.15
CA ILE A 576 -0.76 56.48 -23.25
C ILE A 576 -0.30 55.20 -23.95
N VAL A 577 -0.46 54.04 -23.29
CA VAL A 577 -0.02 52.71 -23.76
C VAL A 577 -1.21 51.74 -23.84
N PRO A 578 -1.67 51.33 -25.03
CA PRO A 578 -2.75 50.35 -25.17
C PRO A 578 -2.27 48.93 -24.82
N TYR A 579 -3.13 48.08 -24.27
CA TYR A 579 -2.83 46.66 -23.99
C TYR A 579 -4.02 45.75 -24.29
N LYS A 580 -3.73 44.48 -24.61
CA LYS A 580 -4.73 43.43 -24.85
C LYS A 580 -4.21 42.06 -24.41
N THR A 581 -5.13 41.18 -24.05
CA THR A 581 -4.90 39.75 -23.83
C THR A 581 -5.08 38.98 -25.15
N VAL A 582 -4.29 37.93 -25.35
CA VAL A 582 -4.31 37.07 -26.54
C VAL A 582 -4.31 35.61 -26.09
N GLU A 583 -5.30 34.85 -26.56
CA GLU A 583 -5.44 33.43 -26.26
C GLU A 583 -4.25 32.61 -26.76
N GLY A 584 -3.84 31.62 -25.96
CA GLY A 584 -2.79 30.66 -26.30
C GLY A 584 -3.34 29.24 -26.29
N THR A 585 -2.85 28.42 -25.35
CA THR A 585 -3.48 27.14 -25.00
C THR A 585 -4.56 27.31 -23.93
N ALA A 586 -4.45 28.32 -23.07
CA ALA A 586 -5.56 28.79 -22.23
C ALA A 586 -6.57 29.60 -23.06
N ARG A 587 -7.86 29.38 -22.81
CA ARG A 587 -8.99 30.05 -23.46
C ARG A 587 -9.53 31.19 -22.60
N GLY A 588 -9.87 32.29 -23.27
CA GLY A 588 -10.53 33.44 -22.67
C GLY A 588 -12.02 33.20 -22.44
N GLY A 589 -12.77 34.28 -22.22
CA GLY A 589 -14.23 34.24 -22.08
C GLY A 589 -14.76 33.64 -20.77
N GLY A 590 -13.90 33.46 -19.77
CA GLY A 590 -14.29 32.92 -18.46
C GLY A 590 -14.10 31.41 -18.29
N GLU A 591 -13.29 30.77 -19.14
CA GLU A 591 -12.84 29.38 -18.99
C GLU A 591 -11.57 29.35 -18.10
N ASP A 592 -10.43 29.80 -18.61
CA ASP A 592 -9.15 29.83 -17.87
C ASP A 592 -8.82 31.22 -17.30
N PHE A 593 -9.16 32.27 -18.05
CA PHE A 593 -8.97 33.66 -17.65
C PHE A 593 -10.07 34.55 -18.23
N GLU A 594 -10.25 35.74 -17.64
CA GLU A 594 -11.14 36.78 -18.17
C GLU A 594 -10.38 37.70 -19.16
N ASP A 595 -10.87 37.79 -20.40
CA ASP A 595 -10.28 38.65 -21.43
C ASP A 595 -10.30 40.12 -21.00
N THR A 596 -9.11 40.71 -20.94
CA THR A 596 -8.91 42.11 -20.56
C THR A 596 -8.29 42.89 -21.72
N HIS A 597 -8.85 44.07 -22.03
CA HIS A 597 -8.31 45.02 -22.99
C HIS A 597 -8.49 46.45 -22.44
N GLY A 598 -7.53 47.33 -22.69
CA GLY A 598 -7.57 48.67 -22.15
C GLY A 598 -6.40 49.53 -22.55
N VAL A 599 -6.27 50.67 -21.89
CA VAL A 599 -5.19 51.63 -22.13
C VAL A 599 -4.65 52.10 -20.78
N LEU A 600 -3.33 52.08 -20.64
CA LEU A 600 -2.60 52.58 -19.47
C LEU A 600 -2.21 54.03 -19.73
N GLU A 601 -2.57 54.93 -18.83
CA GLU A 601 -2.23 56.36 -18.90
C GLU A 601 -1.17 56.68 -17.85
N PHE A 602 0.10 56.81 -18.25
CA PHE A 602 1.20 57.19 -17.36
C PHE A 602 1.23 58.70 -17.20
N GLN A 603 1.15 59.19 -15.96
CA GLN A 603 1.33 60.59 -15.63
C GLN A 603 2.82 61.00 -15.68
N ASN A 604 3.09 62.31 -15.56
CA ASN A 604 4.45 62.79 -15.34
C ASN A 604 5.02 62.14 -14.06
N ASP A 605 6.27 61.70 -14.11
CA ASP A 605 6.99 61.03 -13.02
C ASP A 605 6.42 59.65 -12.61
N GLU A 606 5.47 59.11 -13.39
CA GLU A 606 4.95 57.75 -13.18
C GLU A 606 5.79 56.72 -13.94
N ILE A 607 6.43 55.81 -13.18
CA ILE A 607 7.40 54.83 -13.70
C ILE A 607 6.83 53.41 -13.89
N PHE A 608 5.64 53.09 -13.37
CA PHE A 608 5.00 51.79 -13.62
C PHE A 608 3.48 51.84 -13.49
N LYS A 609 2.79 50.95 -14.20
CA LYS A 609 1.35 50.67 -14.00
C LYS A 609 1.07 49.17 -14.01
N MET A 610 0.00 48.77 -13.32
CA MET A 610 -0.40 47.38 -13.17
C MET A 610 -1.64 47.07 -14.01
N ILE A 611 -1.60 45.97 -14.77
CA ILE A 611 -2.74 45.36 -15.45
C ILE A 611 -3.31 44.26 -14.54
N LYS A 612 -4.61 44.27 -14.30
CA LYS A 612 -5.29 43.25 -13.47
C LYS A 612 -6.00 42.26 -14.36
N ILE A 613 -5.64 40.99 -14.24
CA ILE A 613 -6.23 39.88 -15.01
C ILE A 613 -6.78 38.85 -14.03
N ARG A 614 -8.03 38.43 -14.22
CA ARG A 614 -8.64 37.39 -13.38
C ARG A 614 -8.32 36.02 -13.97
N ILE A 615 -7.70 35.16 -13.17
CA ILE A 615 -7.47 33.74 -13.46
C ILE A 615 -8.59 32.95 -12.79
N ILE A 616 -9.15 31.97 -13.49
CA ILE A 616 -10.24 31.13 -13.01
C ILE A 616 -9.67 29.75 -12.69
N ASP A 617 -10.08 29.21 -11.54
CA ASP A 617 -9.82 27.83 -11.14
C ASP A 617 -10.99 26.97 -11.63
N ASP A 618 -10.74 26.12 -12.63
CA ASP A 618 -11.75 25.27 -13.27
C ASP A 618 -11.84 23.85 -12.65
N GLU A 619 -11.07 23.58 -11.58
CA GLU A 619 -11.00 22.30 -10.87
C GLU A 619 -10.78 21.06 -11.77
N GLU A 620 -10.27 21.22 -12.99
CA GLU A 620 -9.94 20.12 -13.91
C GLU A 620 -8.43 19.85 -13.94
N TYR A 621 -8.06 18.56 -13.99
CA TYR A 621 -6.65 18.19 -14.07
C TYR A 621 -6.14 18.41 -15.48
N GLU A 622 -5.32 19.44 -15.66
CA GLU A 622 -4.78 19.81 -16.95
C GLU A 622 -3.26 20.02 -16.93
N LYS A 623 -2.66 19.99 -18.11
CA LYS A 623 -1.25 20.35 -18.29
C LYS A 623 -1.12 21.87 -18.23
N ASN A 624 0.09 22.37 -17.93
CA ASN A 624 0.41 23.79 -17.96
C ASN A 624 -0.20 24.48 -19.18
N LYS A 625 -1.13 25.41 -18.92
CA LYS A 625 -1.81 26.22 -19.94
C LYS A 625 -1.10 27.56 -20.06
N THR A 626 -1.15 28.15 -21.25
CA THR A 626 -0.43 29.38 -21.58
C THR A 626 -1.33 30.37 -22.31
N PHE A 627 -1.22 31.66 -21.96
CA PHE A 627 -1.81 32.76 -22.70
C PHE A 627 -0.86 33.96 -22.74
N TYR A 628 -1.19 35.00 -23.52
CA TYR A 628 -0.30 36.13 -23.74
C TYR A 628 -0.94 37.47 -23.41
N VAL A 629 -0.12 38.44 -23.01
CA VAL A 629 -0.49 39.85 -22.84
C VAL A 629 0.43 40.69 -23.72
N GLU A 630 -0.13 41.56 -24.54
CA GLU A 630 0.59 42.40 -25.50
C GLU A 630 0.31 43.89 -25.22
N ILE A 631 1.37 44.70 -25.16
CA ILE A 631 1.28 46.17 -25.16
C ILE A 631 1.51 46.71 -26.58
N GLY A 632 0.80 47.78 -26.94
CA GLY A 632 0.93 48.45 -28.25
C GLY A 632 1.70 49.77 -28.16
N GLU A 633 1.87 50.43 -29.31
CA GLU A 633 2.72 51.62 -29.43
C GLU A 633 2.31 52.76 -28.46
N PRO A 634 3.26 53.30 -27.67
CA PRO A 634 3.02 54.39 -26.75
C PRO A 634 2.81 55.71 -27.49
N ARG A 635 1.95 56.59 -26.96
CA ARG A 635 1.68 57.91 -27.54
C ARG A 635 1.75 59.00 -26.49
N LEU A 636 2.51 60.07 -26.74
CA LEU A 636 2.50 61.29 -25.93
C LEU A 636 1.13 61.98 -26.05
N MET A 637 0.61 62.45 -24.92
CA MET A 637 -0.64 63.20 -24.89
C MET A 637 -0.36 64.71 -25.07
N GLU A 638 -0.75 65.27 -26.21
CA GLU A 638 -0.66 66.72 -26.45
C GLU A 638 -1.68 67.49 -25.60
N THR A 639 -1.20 68.41 -24.76
CA THR A 639 -2.04 69.38 -24.03
C THR A 639 -2.49 70.50 -24.98
N ASN A 640 -3.66 71.10 -24.73
CA ASN A 640 -4.24 72.14 -25.58
C ASN A 640 -3.36 73.41 -25.76
N GLU A 641 -2.26 73.54 -25.02
CA GLU A 641 -1.28 74.62 -25.17
C GLU A 641 -0.31 74.39 -26.36
N SER A 642 0.03 73.13 -26.70
CA SER A 642 0.93 72.82 -27.83
C SER A 642 0.26 72.92 -29.20
N LYS A 643 -1.07 72.72 -29.27
CA LYS A 643 -1.84 72.96 -30.51
C LYS A 643 -1.91 74.43 -30.93
N ALA A 644 -1.75 75.35 -29.98
CA ALA A 644 -1.67 76.78 -30.29
C ALA A 644 -0.29 77.18 -30.85
N ALA A 645 0.78 76.47 -30.47
CA ALA A 645 2.12 76.69 -30.99
C ALA A 645 2.33 76.04 -32.37
N GLU A 646 1.88 74.80 -32.59
CA GLU A 646 1.99 74.15 -33.91
C GLU A 646 1.13 74.79 -35.01
N ALA A 647 -0.01 75.40 -34.64
CA ALA A 647 -0.83 76.15 -35.58
C ALA A 647 -0.20 77.50 -35.98
N ALA A 648 0.74 78.03 -35.18
CA ALA A 648 1.43 79.30 -35.45
C ALA A 648 2.69 79.13 -36.33
N VAL A 649 3.26 77.92 -36.43
CA VAL A 649 4.48 77.65 -37.22
C VAL A 649 4.17 77.26 -38.67
N LYS A 650 2.94 76.83 -38.99
CA LYS A 650 2.59 76.35 -40.35
C LYS A 650 2.40 77.42 -41.44
N GLU A 651 2.60 78.72 -41.17
CA GLU A 651 2.49 79.77 -42.21
C GLU A 651 3.81 80.32 -42.77
N VAL A 652 4.97 79.87 -42.29
CA VAL A 652 6.25 80.29 -42.90
C VAL A 652 7.24 79.13 -42.91
N GLU A 653 7.33 78.42 -44.02
CA GLU A 653 8.55 77.67 -44.40
C GLU A 653 8.54 77.42 -45.92
N GLU A 654 9.14 78.37 -46.65
CA GLU A 654 9.81 78.08 -47.92
C GLU A 654 11.07 77.25 -47.60
N GLU A 655 11.30 76.19 -48.37
CA GLU A 655 12.48 75.34 -48.29
C GLU A 655 13.80 76.16 -48.29
N VAL A 656 14.51 76.13 -47.17
CA VAL A 656 15.94 76.48 -47.10
C VAL A 656 16.69 75.23 -46.59
N PRO A 657 17.75 74.76 -47.26
CA PRO A 657 18.51 73.62 -46.79
C PRO A 657 19.39 74.05 -45.61
N LEU A 658 19.15 73.45 -44.44
CA LEU A 658 19.88 73.70 -43.19
C LEU A 658 21.18 72.87 -43.13
N THR A 659 22.17 73.45 -42.46
CA THR A 659 23.52 72.93 -42.22
C THR A 659 23.55 71.87 -41.12
N GLY A 660 24.52 70.95 -41.18
CA GLY A 660 24.55 69.71 -40.39
C GLY A 660 24.74 69.80 -38.86
N GLU A 661 24.60 70.96 -38.23
CA GLU A 661 24.54 71.09 -36.75
C GLU A 661 23.08 71.01 -36.26
N ASP A 662 22.10 71.56 -37.00
CA ASP A 662 20.67 71.50 -36.65
C ASP A 662 20.07 70.09 -36.85
N ASP A 663 20.66 69.29 -37.75
CA ASP A 663 20.28 67.89 -37.99
C ASP A 663 20.63 66.97 -36.81
N GLU A 664 21.59 67.35 -35.97
CA GLU A 664 22.03 66.56 -34.82
C GLU A 664 21.15 66.86 -33.60
N GLU A 665 20.85 68.14 -33.33
CA GLU A 665 19.90 68.57 -32.29
C GLU A 665 18.47 68.05 -32.55
N GLN A 666 18.02 68.04 -33.81
CA GLN A 666 16.70 67.51 -34.16
C GLN A 666 16.63 65.97 -34.10
N ARG A 667 17.74 65.27 -34.39
CA ARG A 667 17.86 63.83 -34.16
C ARG A 667 17.87 63.49 -32.67
N ILE A 668 18.53 64.30 -31.84
CA ILE A 668 18.56 64.15 -30.39
C ILE A 668 17.15 64.40 -29.80
N ALA A 669 16.43 65.41 -30.27
CA ALA A 669 15.03 65.65 -29.86
C ALA A 669 14.06 64.55 -30.30
N ASP A 670 14.28 63.93 -31.48
CA ASP A 670 13.47 62.81 -31.95
C ASP A 670 13.78 61.49 -31.21
N MET A 671 14.98 61.33 -30.65
CA MET A 671 15.32 60.23 -29.74
C MET A 671 14.56 60.35 -28.40
N GLY A 672 14.06 61.54 -28.04
CA GLY A 672 13.31 61.79 -26.81
C GLY A 672 11.85 61.30 -26.79
N ARG A 673 11.32 60.70 -27.87
CA ARG A 673 9.93 60.21 -27.97
C ARG A 673 9.73 58.87 -27.24
N PRO A 674 8.51 58.56 -26.73
CA PRO A 674 8.29 57.29 -26.05
C PRO A 674 8.39 56.12 -27.04
N MET A 675 9.06 55.05 -26.62
CA MET A 675 9.26 53.86 -27.44
C MET A 675 8.89 52.58 -26.67
N LEU A 676 8.71 51.48 -27.41
CA LEU A 676 8.56 50.15 -26.83
C LEU A 676 9.96 49.58 -26.53
N GLY A 677 10.11 48.93 -25.38
CA GLY A 677 11.34 48.24 -25.01
C GLY A 677 11.38 46.79 -25.49
N ASP A 678 12.24 46.00 -24.87
CA ASP A 678 12.56 44.63 -25.31
C ASP A 678 11.40 43.65 -25.17
N HIS A 679 10.58 43.77 -24.11
CA HIS A 679 9.46 42.86 -23.83
C HIS A 679 8.12 43.55 -24.10
N VAL A 680 7.63 43.41 -25.34
CA VAL A 680 6.31 43.91 -25.79
C VAL A 680 5.19 42.89 -25.58
N LYS A 681 5.56 41.61 -25.40
CA LYS A 681 4.65 40.49 -25.23
C LYS A 681 5.09 39.63 -24.05
N LEU A 682 4.19 39.42 -23.10
CA LEU A 682 4.38 38.58 -21.93
C LEU A 682 3.67 37.23 -22.14
N GLU A 683 4.36 36.12 -21.92
CA GLU A 683 3.78 34.78 -21.83
C GLU A 683 3.46 34.45 -20.37
N ILE A 684 2.22 34.02 -20.12
CA ILE A 684 1.77 33.63 -18.79
C ILE A 684 1.48 32.15 -18.80
N ILE A 685 2.16 31.41 -17.92
CA ILE A 685 2.02 29.98 -17.74
C ILE A 685 1.23 29.75 -16.46
N ILE A 686 0.02 29.21 -16.61
CA ILE A 686 -0.82 28.78 -15.51
C ILE A 686 -0.34 27.39 -15.06
N GLU A 687 0.12 27.31 -13.82
CA GLU A 687 0.57 26.09 -13.17
C GLU A 687 -0.45 25.62 -12.12
N GLU A 688 -0.55 24.29 -12.01
CA GLU A 688 -1.37 23.62 -11.00
C GLU A 688 -0.89 23.96 -9.58
N SER A 689 -1.82 24.02 -8.64
CA SER A 689 -1.53 24.27 -7.21
C SER A 689 -0.53 23.25 -6.62
N TYR A 690 0.65 23.73 -6.22
CA TYR A 690 1.79 22.91 -5.72
C TYR A 690 1.45 22.06 -4.47
N GLU A 691 0.43 22.44 -3.70
CA GLU A 691 -0.04 21.71 -2.53
C GLU A 691 -0.81 20.43 -2.88
N PHE A 692 -1.61 20.45 -3.95
CA PHE A 692 -2.39 19.29 -4.38
C PHE A 692 -1.50 18.21 -5.02
N LYS A 693 -0.55 18.64 -5.85
CA LYS A 693 0.42 17.72 -6.47
C LYS A 693 1.30 17.00 -5.45
N ASN A 694 1.80 17.72 -4.44
CA ASN A 694 2.62 17.11 -3.38
C ASN A 694 1.83 16.16 -2.47
N THR A 695 0.54 16.42 -2.23
CA THR A 695 -0.30 15.52 -1.43
C THR A 695 -0.62 14.25 -2.23
N VAL A 696 -0.96 14.38 -3.51
CA VAL A 696 -1.21 13.26 -4.42
C VAL A 696 0.07 12.43 -4.63
N ASP A 697 1.22 13.03 -4.91
CA ASP A 697 2.48 12.28 -5.08
C ASP A 697 2.96 11.60 -3.79
N LYS A 698 2.65 12.14 -2.59
CA LYS A 698 2.88 11.43 -1.32
C LYS A 698 1.94 10.23 -1.13
N LEU A 699 0.74 10.26 -1.71
CA LEU A 699 -0.26 9.19 -1.66
C LEU A 699 0.02 8.06 -2.67
N ILE A 700 0.67 8.37 -3.80
CA ILE A 700 0.98 7.43 -4.89
C ILE A 700 2.13 6.45 -4.55
N LYS A 701 2.48 6.29 -3.27
CA LYS A 701 3.33 5.15 -2.89
C LYS A 701 2.44 3.93 -2.75
N LYS A 702 2.44 3.06 -3.76
CA LYS A 702 1.72 1.77 -3.75
C LYS A 702 1.95 1.04 -2.43
N THR A 703 0.98 1.13 -1.53
CA THR A 703 0.98 0.37 -0.28
C THR A 703 0.68 -1.07 -0.65
N ASN A 704 1.66 -1.95 -0.54
CA ASN A 704 1.44 -3.37 -0.76
C ASN A 704 0.54 -3.90 0.38
N LEU A 705 -0.64 -4.44 0.06
CA LEU A 705 -1.56 -5.05 1.04
C LEU A 705 -0.87 -6.07 1.95
N ALA A 706 0.17 -6.75 1.48
CA ALA A 706 0.94 -7.69 2.30
C ALA A 706 1.79 -7.03 3.40
N LEU A 707 2.26 -5.79 3.17
CA LEU A 707 2.87 -4.96 4.22
C LEU A 707 1.84 -4.49 5.26
N LEU A 708 0.55 -4.48 4.90
CA LEU A 708 -0.56 -4.08 5.78
C LEU A 708 -0.95 -5.18 6.78
N VAL A 709 -0.84 -6.44 6.36
CA VAL A 709 -1.15 -7.63 7.20
C VAL A 709 0.06 -8.01 8.05
N GLY A 710 1.27 -7.69 7.57
CA GLY A 710 2.52 -7.89 8.28
C GLY A 710 2.68 -7.01 9.51
N THR A 711 3.53 -7.46 10.44
CA THR A 711 4.02 -6.67 11.56
C THR A 711 5.50 -6.39 11.36
N ASN A 712 5.89 -5.14 11.57
CA ASN A 712 7.21 -4.65 11.22
C ASN A 712 8.15 -4.57 12.44
N SER A 713 7.57 -4.42 13.64
CA SER A 713 8.32 -4.34 14.88
C SER A 713 7.66 -5.07 16.04
N TRP A 714 8.49 -5.55 16.95
CA TRP A 714 8.07 -6.14 18.23
C TRP A 714 7.32 -5.15 19.11
N ARG A 715 7.74 -3.87 19.08
CA ARG A 715 7.07 -2.80 19.82
C ARG A 715 5.61 -2.69 19.39
N ASP A 716 5.36 -2.66 18.09
CA ASP A 716 4.01 -2.51 17.55
C ASP A 716 3.15 -3.73 17.89
N GLN A 717 3.73 -4.94 17.85
CA GLN A 717 3.04 -6.17 18.26
C GLN A 717 2.62 -6.16 19.73
N PHE A 718 3.51 -5.74 20.64
CA PHE A 718 3.20 -5.67 22.06
C PHE A 718 2.17 -4.59 22.37
N ILE A 719 2.26 -3.42 21.73
CA ILE A 719 1.26 -2.37 21.86
C ILE A 719 -0.10 -2.88 21.36
N GLU A 720 -0.14 -3.50 20.18
CA GLU A 720 -1.35 -4.08 19.62
C GLU A 720 -1.97 -5.15 20.54
N ALA A 721 -1.13 -5.97 21.19
CA ALA A 721 -1.59 -7.03 22.09
C ALA A 721 -2.29 -6.49 23.35
N ILE A 722 -1.92 -5.29 23.82
CA ILE A 722 -2.47 -4.70 25.06
C ILE A 722 -3.57 -3.67 24.79
N THR A 723 -3.62 -3.07 23.60
CA THR A 723 -4.65 -2.08 23.22
C THR A 723 -5.96 -2.73 22.79
N VAL A 724 -7.08 -2.10 23.15
CA VAL A 724 -8.42 -2.42 22.63
C VAL A 724 -8.78 -1.41 21.56
N SER A 725 -9.29 -1.88 20.43
CA SER A 725 -9.85 -1.03 19.38
C SER A 725 -11.35 -1.32 19.27
N ALA A 726 -12.16 -0.32 18.96
CA ALA A 726 -13.59 -0.53 18.75
C ALA A 726 -13.87 -1.40 17.51
N GLY A 727 -14.81 -2.34 17.65
CA GLY A 727 -15.34 -3.13 16.54
C GLY A 727 -16.22 -2.31 15.59
N GLU A 728 -16.35 -2.79 14.35
CA GLU A 728 -17.27 -2.22 13.34
C GLU A 728 -18.73 -2.45 13.76
N ASP A 729 -19.47 -1.36 13.96
CA ASP A 729 -20.91 -1.33 13.68
C ASP A 729 -21.11 -0.33 12.53
N ASP A 730 -21.38 -0.85 11.33
CA ASP A 730 -21.44 -0.19 10.02
C ASP A 730 -22.64 0.79 9.85
N GLU A 731 -23.29 1.25 10.91
CA GLU A 731 -24.54 2.04 10.78
C GLU A 731 -24.39 3.55 11.05
N ASP A 732 -23.25 4.04 11.55
CA ASP A 732 -23.08 5.47 11.87
C ASP A 732 -21.78 6.06 11.27
N GLU A 733 -21.70 6.21 9.95
CA GLU A 733 -20.61 6.95 9.26
C GLU A 733 -20.73 8.49 9.42
N GLU A 734 -21.67 8.99 10.22
CA GLU A 734 -22.03 10.41 10.26
C GLU A 734 -21.27 11.25 11.30
N CYS A 735 -20.46 10.66 12.18
CA CYS A 735 -19.66 11.41 13.16
C CYS A 735 -18.23 10.87 13.25
N GLY A 736 -17.26 11.73 12.94
CA GLY A 736 -15.82 11.47 13.06
C GLY A 736 -15.30 11.35 14.50
N GLU A 737 -16.13 10.88 15.44
CA GLU A 737 -15.66 10.52 16.77
C GLU A 737 -15.26 9.04 16.78
N GLU A 738 -14.04 8.74 17.22
CA GLU A 738 -13.62 7.37 17.53
C GLU A 738 -14.62 6.76 18.52
N LYS A 739 -15.56 5.96 18.01
CA LYS A 739 -16.56 5.26 18.83
C LYS A 739 -15.80 4.44 19.88
N LEU A 740 -16.08 4.68 21.16
CA LEU A 740 -15.45 3.93 22.25
C LEU A 740 -15.75 2.43 22.09
N PRO A 741 -14.81 1.52 22.44
CA PRO A 741 -15.03 0.09 22.28
C PRO A 741 -16.25 -0.40 23.07
N SER A 742 -16.99 -1.35 22.49
CA SER A 742 -18.16 -1.93 23.15
C SER A 742 -17.75 -2.70 24.41
N CYS A 743 -18.66 -2.84 25.38
CA CYS A 743 -18.42 -3.70 26.56
C CYS A 743 -18.05 -5.14 26.16
N PHE A 744 -18.60 -5.63 25.05
CA PHE A 744 -18.27 -6.94 24.49
C PHE A 744 -16.81 -7.01 24.01
N ASP A 745 -16.29 -5.96 23.38
CA ASP A 745 -14.90 -5.88 22.90
C ASP A 745 -13.91 -5.93 24.06
N TYR A 746 -14.22 -5.24 25.15
CA TYR A 746 -13.41 -5.29 26.37
C TYR A 746 -13.39 -6.69 27.01
N VAL A 747 -14.53 -7.39 27.03
CA VAL A 747 -14.62 -8.76 27.56
C VAL A 747 -13.82 -9.72 26.68
N MET A 748 -13.97 -9.62 25.35
CA MET A 748 -13.24 -10.46 24.41
C MET A 748 -11.73 -10.17 24.46
N HIS A 749 -11.32 -8.93 24.63
CA HIS A 749 -9.92 -8.57 24.85
C HIS A 749 -9.40 -9.16 26.16
N PHE A 750 -10.13 -9.03 27.27
CA PHE A 750 -9.70 -9.59 28.56
C PHE A 750 -9.53 -11.11 28.50
N LEU A 751 -10.41 -11.83 27.81
CA LEU A 751 -10.29 -13.28 27.61
C LEU A 751 -9.08 -13.65 26.74
N THR A 752 -8.73 -12.81 25.76
CA THR A 752 -7.72 -13.13 24.74
C THR A 752 -6.35 -12.49 25.02
N VAL A 753 -6.24 -11.55 25.96
CA VAL A 753 -5.01 -10.80 26.25
C VAL A 753 -3.83 -11.71 26.60
N PHE A 754 -4.09 -12.79 27.34
CA PHE A 754 -3.08 -13.79 27.66
C PHE A 754 -2.46 -14.38 26.38
N TRP A 755 -3.30 -14.81 25.43
CA TRP A 755 -2.86 -15.34 24.15
C TRP A 755 -2.19 -14.27 23.28
N LYS A 756 -2.75 -13.06 23.22
CA LYS A 756 -2.17 -11.95 22.45
C LYS A 756 -0.75 -11.60 22.93
N VAL A 757 -0.55 -11.50 24.24
CA VAL A 757 0.77 -11.21 24.82
C VAL A 757 1.72 -12.39 24.63
N LEU A 758 1.25 -13.64 24.77
CA LEU A 758 2.06 -14.81 24.52
C LEU A 758 2.53 -14.89 23.06
N PHE A 759 1.65 -14.60 22.10
CA PHE A 759 2.00 -14.67 20.67
C PHE A 759 2.65 -13.39 20.13
N ALA A 760 2.67 -12.30 20.90
CA ALA A 760 3.57 -11.18 20.64
C ALA A 760 5.05 -11.60 20.75
N PHE A 761 5.36 -12.77 21.34
CA PHE A 761 6.70 -13.38 21.29
C PHE A 761 7.08 -14.06 19.96
N VAL A 762 6.17 -14.07 18.98
CA VAL A 762 6.48 -14.57 17.64
C VAL A 762 7.21 -13.47 16.87
N PRO A 763 8.33 -13.76 16.18
CA PRO A 763 9.05 -12.77 15.39
C PRO A 763 8.14 -12.02 14.40
N PRO A 764 8.31 -10.69 14.24
CA PRO A 764 7.62 -9.90 13.23
C PRO A 764 7.79 -10.48 11.83
N THR A 765 6.77 -10.32 10.99
CA THR A 765 6.74 -10.93 9.64
C THR A 765 7.81 -10.36 8.72
N ASP A 766 8.33 -9.16 8.99
CA ASP A 766 9.45 -8.60 8.23
C ASP A 766 10.75 -9.40 8.40
N TYR A 767 10.88 -10.14 9.51
CA TYR A 767 12.10 -10.91 9.78
C TYR A 767 12.19 -12.10 8.82
N TRP A 768 13.29 -12.14 8.07
CA TRP A 768 13.55 -13.16 7.04
C TRP A 768 12.41 -13.30 6.02
N ASN A 769 11.80 -12.17 5.63
CA ASN A 769 10.70 -12.12 4.67
C ASN A 769 9.57 -13.12 5.00
N GLY A 770 9.19 -13.18 6.28
CA GLY A 770 8.10 -14.03 6.80
C GLY A 770 8.52 -15.40 7.32
N TRP A 771 9.68 -15.94 6.92
CA TRP A 771 10.05 -17.32 7.25
C TRP A 771 10.31 -17.57 8.74
N ALA A 772 10.84 -16.58 9.47
CA ALA A 772 11.05 -16.73 10.91
C ALA A 772 9.72 -16.84 11.67
N CYS A 773 8.77 -15.97 11.33
CA CYS A 773 7.40 -16.00 11.87
C CYS A 773 6.69 -17.32 11.51
N PHE A 774 6.83 -17.79 10.26
CA PHE A 774 6.25 -19.05 9.78
C PHE A 774 6.66 -20.25 10.64
N VAL A 775 7.98 -20.42 10.88
CA VAL A 775 8.52 -21.57 11.63
C VAL A 775 8.17 -21.51 13.11
N VAL A 776 8.23 -20.33 13.74
CA VAL A 776 7.88 -20.21 15.17
C VAL A 776 6.38 -20.41 15.37
N SER A 777 5.55 -19.86 14.48
CA SER A 777 4.09 -20.00 14.57
C SER A 777 3.64 -21.45 14.39
N ILE A 778 4.19 -22.18 13.42
CA ILE A 778 3.82 -23.59 13.20
C ILE A 778 4.21 -24.48 14.39
N CYS A 779 5.34 -24.20 15.05
CA CYS A 779 5.73 -24.90 16.29
C CYS A 779 4.75 -24.61 17.44
N MET A 780 4.32 -23.35 17.60
CA MET A 780 3.35 -22.97 18.64
C MET A 780 1.96 -23.56 18.37
N ILE A 781 1.52 -23.58 17.10
CA ILE A 781 0.29 -24.28 16.70
C ILE A 781 0.40 -25.76 17.08
N GLY A 782 1.52 -26.42 16.75
CA GLY A 782 1.74 -27.82 17.09
C GLY A 782 1.68 -28.10 18.60
N LEU A 783 2.25 -27.21 19.41
CA LEU A 783 2.16 -27.34 20.86
C LEU A 783 0.71 -27.23 21.36
N LEU A 784 -0.05 -26.25 20.86
CA LEU A 784 -1.45 -26.06 21.24
C LEU A 784 -2.36 -27.20 20.75
N THR A 785 -2.12 -27.71 19.55
CA THR A 785 -2.91 -28.82 19.00
C THR A 785 -2.68 -30.11 19.77
N ALA A 786 -1.47 -30.33 20.29
CA ALA A 786 -1.20 -31.45 21.20
C ALA A 786 -2.06 -31.35 22.47
N PHE A 787 -2.12 -30.16 23.10
CA PHE A 787 -3.01 -29.93 24.24
C PHE A 787 -4.50 -30.10 23.89
N ILE A 788 -4.93 -29.63 22.71
CA ILE A 788 -6.31 -29.80 22.25
C ILE A 788 -6.65 -31.28 22.05
N GLY A 789 -5.74 -32.07 21.48
CA GLY A 789 -5.91 -33.51 21.33
C GLY A 789 -6.15 -34.20 22.67
N ASP A 790 -5.30 -33.90 23.65
CA ASP A 790 -5.43 -34.44 25.01
C ASP A 790 -6.72 -34.00 25.71
N LEU A 791 -7.04 -32.70 25.65
CA LEU A 791 -8.27 -32.15 26.24
C LEU A 791 -9.51 -32.76 25.60
N ALA A 792 -9.49 -33.01 24.28
CA ALA A 792 -10.59 -33.62 23.56
C ALA A 792 -10.76 -35.10 23.94
N SER A 793 -9.69 -35.89 23.98
CA SER A 793 -9.76 -37.29 24.41
C SER A 793 -10.23 -37.40 25.87
N HIS A 794 -9.71 -36.55 26.77
CA HIS A 794 -10.13 -36.53 28.17
C HIS A 794 -11.60 -36.07 28.33
N PHE A 795 -12.03 -35.05 27.60
CA PHE A 795 -13.43 -34.62 27.55
C PHE A 795 -14.33 -35.77 27.06
N GLY A 796 -13.97 -36.41 25.95
CA GLY A 796 -14.68 -37.55 25.39
C GLY A 796 -14.83 -38.67 26.41
N CYS A 797 -13.72 -39.08 27.03
CA CYS A 797 -13.72 -40.12 28.05
C CYS A 797 -14.59 -39.76 29.27
N THR A 798 -14.54 -38.52 29.78
CA THR A 798 -15.35 -38.11 30.95
C THR A 798 -16.85 -38.10 30.68
N VAL A 799 -17.27 -37.73 29.46
CA VAL A 799 -18.67 -37.72 29.03
C VAL A 799 -19.14 -39.12 28.60
N GLY A 800 -18.21 -40.01 28.24
CA GLY A 800 -18.50 -41.33 27.67
C GLY A 800 -18.69 -41.30 26.15
N LEU A 801 -18.10 -40.31 25.47
CA LEU A 801 -18.06 -40.22 24.02
C LEU A 801 -16.82 -40.94 23.46
N LYS A 802 -16.99 -41.67 22.36
CA LYS A 802 -15.85 -42.21 21.60
C LYS A 802 -15.03 -41.07 21.00
N ASP A 803 -13.70 -41.22 20.96
CA ASP A 803 -12.77 -40.23 20.42
C ASP A 803 -13.11 -39.81 18.99
N SER A 804 -13.55 -40.76 18.14
CA SER A 804 -14.02 -40.46 16.78
C SER A 804 -15.22 -39.51 16.74
N VAL A 805 -16.16 -39.62 17.69
CA VAL A 805 -17.35 -38.75 17.77
C VAL A 805 -16.95 -37.38 18.33
N THR A 806 -16.09 -37.35 19.35
CA THR A 806 -15.57 -36.12 19.93
C THR A 806 -14.78 -35.30 18.89
N ALA A 807 -13.96 -35.98 18.08
CA ALA A 807 -13.24 -35.41 16.96
C ALA A 807 -14.16 -34.77 15.92
N VAL A 808 -15.16 -35.50 15.42
CA VAL A 808 -16.06 -35.04 14.35
C VAL A 808 -16.95 -33.87 14.80
N VAL A 809 -17.38 -33.85 16.07
CA VAL A 809 -18.36 -32.87 16.55
C VAL A 809 -17.70 -31.63 17.13
N PHE A 810 -16.71 -31.79 18.01
CA PHE A 810 -16.15 -30.68 18.78
C PHE A 810 -14.81 -30.20 18.23
N VAL A 811 -13.89 -31.10 17.92
CA VAL A 811 -12.55 -30.72 17.46
C VAL A 811 -12.60 -30.14 16.04
N ALA A 812 -13.24 -30.85 15.13
CA ALA A 812 -13.44 -30.42 13.74
C ALA A 812 -14.16 -29.06 13.65
N LEU A 813 -15.20 -28.86 14.48
CA LEU A 813 -15.90 -27.57 14.54
C LEU A 813 -14.95 -26.48 15.05
N GLY A 814 -14.25 -26.72 16.16
CA GLY A 814 -13.35 -25.75 16.78
C GLY A 814 -12.21 -25.27 15.87
N THR A 815 -11.56 -26.17 15.13
CA THR A 815 -10.48 -25.79 14.21
C THR A 815 -10.98 -25.06 12.96
N SER A 816 -12.25 -25.28 12.57
CA SER A 816 -12.86 -24.69 11.37
C SER A 816 -13.56 -23.34 11.61
N VAL A 817 -13.68 -22.89 12.87
CA VAL A 817 -14.31 -21.60 13.22
C VAL A 817 -13.61 -20.41 12.53
N PRO A 818 -12.27 -20.27 12.56
CA PRO A 818 -11.59 -19.18 11.85
C PRO A 818 -11.84 -19.18 10.33
N ASP A 819 -11.93 -20.36 9.72
CA ASP A 819 -12.24 -20.48 8.29
C ASP A 819 -13.67 -20.08 7.96
N THR A 820 -14.60 -20.28 8.89
CA THR A 820 -16.00 -19.86 8.75
C THR A 820 -16.09 -18.35 8.63
N PHE A 821 -15.45 -17.64 9.55
CA PHE A 821 -15.47 -16.18 9.54
C PHE A 821 -14.70 -15.60 8.35
N ALA A 822 -13.53 -16.17 8.01
CA ALA A 822 -12.77 -15.73 6.83
C ALA A 822 -13.59 -15.87 5.54
N SER A 823 -14.23 -17.04 5.34
CA SER A 823 -15.03 -17.31 4.14
C SER A 823 -16.31 -16.47 4.09
N LYS A 824 -16.94 -16.20 5.24
CA LYS A 824 -18.08 -15.29 5.38
C LYS A 824 -17.72 -13.87 4.97
N VAL A 825 -16.63 -13.32 5.51
CA VAL A 825 -16.21 -11.94 5.22
C VAL A 825 -15.84 -11.81 3.74
N ALA A 826 -15.11 -12.79 3.19
CA ALA A 826 -14.82 -12.84 1.76
C ALA A 826 -16.09 -12.89 0.90
N ALA A 827 -17.13 -13.63 1.31
CA ALA A 827 -18.39 -13.72 0.56
C ALA A 827 -19.17 -12.39 0.51
N ILE A 828 -19.03 -11.56 1.55
CA ILE A 828 -19.68 -10.25 1.64
C ILE A 828 -18.88 -9.21 0.83
N GLN A 829 -17.57 -9.14 1.06
CA GLN A 829 -16.71 -8.06 0.55
C GLN A 829 -16.21 -8.28 -0.90
N ASP A 830 -15.98 -9.53 -1.32
CA ASP A 830 -15.49 -9.80 -2.69
C ASP A 830 -16.63 -9.84 -3.71
N GLN A 831 -16.35 -9.40 -4.94
CA GLN A 831 -17.26 -9.48 -6.08
C GLN A 831 -17.43 -10.91 -6.63
N TYR A 832 -16.46 -11.79 -6.41
CA TYR A 832 -16.44 -13.16 -6.92
C TYR A 832 -16.40 -14.21 -5.81
N ALA A 833 -16.88 -15.42 -6.08
CA ALA A 833 -16.98 -16.50 -5.10
C ALA A 833 -15.70 -17.36 -4.97
N ASP A 834 -14.65 -17.07 -5.74
CA ASP A 834 -13.41 -17.86 -5.78
C ASP A 834 -12.71 -17.92 -4.42
N ALA A 835 -12.65 -16.81 -3.68
CA ALA A 835 -12.02 -16.76 -2.36
C ALA A 835 -12.82 -17.55 -1.31
N SER A 836 -14.16 -17.51 -1.31
CA SER A 836 -14.94 -18.25 -0.34
C SER A 836 -14.98 -19.76 -0.64
N ILE A 837 -15.26 -20.14 -1.89
CA ILE A 837 -15.48 -21.56 -2.25
C ILE A 837 -14.16 -22.27 -2.61
N GLY A 838 -13.29 -21.61 -3.39
CA GLY A 838 -12.02 -22.19 -3.84
C GLY A 838 -11.14 -22.61 -2.66
N ASN A 839 -11.08 -21.77 -1.62
CA ASN A 839 -10.31 -22.02 -0.42
C ASN A 839 -10.81 -23.22 0.40
N VAL A 840 -12.14 -23.40 0.50
CA VAL A 840 -12.76 -24.58 1.14
C VAL A 840 -12.39 -25.86 0.39
N THR A 841 -12.52 -25.87 -0.94
CA THR A 841 -12.21 -27.07 -1.73
C THR A 841 -10.71 -27.41 -1.72
N GLY A 842 -9.85 -26.39 -1.74
CA GLY A 842 -8.39 -26.56 -1.67
C GLY A 842 -7.95 -27.13 -0.32
N SER A 843 -8.36 -26.53 0.79
CA SER A 843 -8.02 -27.00 2.14
C SER A 843 -8.47 -28.45 2.39
N ASN A 844 -9.66 -28.83 1.92
CA ASN A 844 -10.16 -30.20 2.05
C ASN A 844 -9.27 -31.24 1.36
N ALA A 845 -8.67 -30.91 0.21
CA ALA A 845 -7.72 -31.79 -0.48
C ALA A 845 -6.37 -31.87 0.27
N VAL A 846 -5.89 -30.72 0.78
CA VAL A 846 -4.63 -30.64 1.54
C VAL A 846 -4.71 -31.44 2.85
N ASN A 847 -5.85 -31.43 3.54
CA ASN A 847 -6.03 -32.20 4.78
C ASN A 847 -5.73 -33.69 4.59
N VAL A 848 -6.14 -34.29 3.47
CA VAL A 848 -5.90 -35.71 3.20
C VAL A 848 -4.51 -35.93 2.62
N PHE A 849 -4.14 -35.23 1.55
CA PHE A 849 -2.87 -35.48 0.88
C PHE A 849 -1.66 -35.13 1.75
N LEU A 850 -1.75 -34.05 2.53
CA LEU A 850 -0.66 -33.62 3.41
C LEU A 850 -0.89 -34.06 4.86
N GLY A 851 -2.07 -33.90 5.42
CA GLY A 851 -2.35 -34.29 6.81
C GLY A 851 -2.21 -35.80 7.04
N ILE A 852 -3.10 -36.57 6.43
CA ILE A 852 -3.06 -38.04 6.52
C ILE A 852 -1.81 -38.59 5.81
N GLY A 853 -1.47 -38.05 4.63
CA GLY A 853 -0.32 -38.50 3.85
C GLY A 853 1.02 -38.39 4.60
N VAL A 854 1.30 -37.28 5.30
CA VAL A 854 2.53 -37.15 6.10
C VAL A 854 2.50 -38.09 7.30
N ALA A 855 1.42 -38.06 8.10
CA ALA A 855 1.32 -38.85 9.33
C ALA A 855 1.45 -40.36 9.05
N TRP A 856 0.71 -40.87 8.06
CA TRP A 856 0.71 -42.29 7.73
C TRP A 856 1.96 -42.73 6.97
N SER A 857 2.59 -41.85 6.18
CA SER A 857 3.92 -42.16 5.60
C SER A 857 4.96 -42.38 6.69
N ILE A 858 5.00 -41.50 7.70
CA ILE A 858 5.94 -41.61 8.82
C ILE A 858 5.69 -42.91 9.60
N ALA A 859 4.43 -43.20 9.93
CA ALA A 859 4.05 -44.42 10.66
C ALA A 859 4.37 -45.70 9.88
N ALA A 860 3.99 -45.75 8.59
CA ALA A 860 4.22 -46.91 7.75
C ALA A 860 5.73 -47.17 7.56
N ILE A 861 6.55 -46.13 7.36
CA ILE A 861 8.01 -46.27 7.27
C ILE A 861 8.59 -46.80 8.59
N PHE A 862 8.11 -46.30 9.73
CA PHE A 862 8.59 -46.71 11.04
C PHE A 862 8.27 -48.18 11.34
N HIS A 863 7.01 -48.61 11.13
CA HIS A 863 6.60 -50.00 11.32
C HIS A 863 7.31 -50.93 10.34
N ASN A 864 7.42 -50.54 9.07
CA ASN A 864 8.15 -51.31 8.06
C ASN A 864 9.65 -51.44 8.41
N SER A 865 10.27 -50.41 8.99
CA SER A 865 11.66 -50.48 9.49
C SER A 865 11.83 -51.45 10.66
N LYS A 866 10.76 -51.76 11.39
CA LYS A 866 10.72 -52.74 12.48
C LYS A 866 10.24 -54.13 12.02
N GLY A 867 9.87 -54.29 10.75
CA GLY A 867 9.30 -55.52 10.20
C GLY A 867 7.83 -55.76 10.58
N ASN A 868 7.12 -54.73 11.03
CA ASN A 868 5.70 -54.76 11.35
C ASN A 868 4.87 -54.04 10.28
N ASP A 869 3.60 -54.40 10.17
CA ASP A 869 2.64 -53.71 9.33
C ASP A 869 1.95 -52.57 10.10
N PHE A 870 1.77 -51.41 9.46
CA PHE A 870 1.01 -50.31 10.04
C PHE A 870 -0.49 -50.57 9.88
N ARG A 871 -1.15 -50.91 10.98
CA ARG A 871 -2.58 -51.27 11.02
C ARG A 871 -3.44 -50.05 11.28
N VAL A 872 -4.48 -49.89 10.48
CA VAL A 872 -5.47 -48.80 10.60
C VAL A 872 -6.85 -49.41 10.52
N ASP A 873 -7.62 -49.38 11.61
CA ASP A 873 -8.95 -49.98 11.62
C ASP A 873 -9.92 -49.19 10.74
N PRO A 874 -10.54 -49.81 9.71
CA PRO A 874 -11.32 -49.08 8.72
C PRO A 874 -12.71 -48.65 9.22
N GLY A 875 -13.31 -49.36 10.20
CA GLY A 875 -14.73 -49.29 10.59
C GLY A 875 -15.44 -47.92 10.43
N ASN A 876 -15.42 -47.10 11.49
CA ASN A 876 -16.12 -45.81 11.50
C ASN A 876 -15.54 -44.80 10.49
N LEU A 877 -14.21 -44.83 10.28
CA LEU A 877 -13.55 -43.88 9.40
C LEU A 877 -13.98 -44.08 7.94
N ALA A 878 -14.00 -45.31 7.45
CA ALA A 878 -14.44 -45.64 6.09
C ALA A 878 -15.92 -45.29 5.89
N PHE A 879 -16.78 -45.59 6.87
CA PHE A 879 -18.19 -45.19 6.81
C PHE A 879 -18.36 -43.67 6.73
N SER A 880 -17.70 -42.92 7.62
CA SER A 880 -17.73 -41.46 7.64
C SER A 880 -17.24 -40.85 6.32
N VAL A 881 -16.17 -41.40 5.74
CA VAL A 881 -15.63 -40.98 4.44
C VAL A 881 -16.62 -41.24 3.29
N THR A 882 -17.26 -42.42 3.25
CA THR A 882 -18.27 -42.72 2.23
C THR A 882 -19.45 -41.76 2.31
N LEU A 883 -19.96 -41.51 3.51
CA LEU A 883 -21.07 -40.59 3.73
C LEU A 883 -20.72 -39.15 3.30
N PHE A 884 -19.52 -38.68 3.68
CA PHE A 884 -19.01 -37.39 3.24
C PHE A 884 -18.94 -37.29 1.71
N THR A 885 -18.38 -38.29 1.03
CA THR A 885 -18.24 -38.25 -0.44
C THR A 885 -19.59 -38.17 -1.16
N ILE A 886 -20.62 -38.90 -0.70
CA ILE A 886 -21.97 -38.85 -1.27
C ILE A 886 -22.55 -37.43 -1.12
N PHE A 887 -22.49 -36.87 0.09
CA PHE A 887 -23.00 -35.53 0.35
C PHE A 887 -22.19 -34.43 -0.33
N ALA A 888 -20.89 -34.63 -0.52
CA ALA A 888 -20.02 -33.74 -1.28
C ALA A 888 -20.46 -33.63 -2.75
N PHE A 889 -20.81 -34.75 -3.40
CA PHE A 889 -21.35 -34.74 -4.75
C PHE A 889 -22.69 -33.98 -4.83
N ILE A 890 -23.57 -34.16 -3.84
CA ILE A 890 -24.84 -33.41 -3.75
C ILE A 890 -24.55 -31.92 -3.63
N CYS A 891 -23.64 -31.52 -2.74
CA CYS A 891 -23.26 -30.13 -2.50
C CYS A 891 -22.71 -29.46 -3.77
N VAL A 892 -21.73 -30.07 -4.44
CA VAL A 892 -21.19 -29.54 -5.72
C VAL A 892 -22.26 -29.49 -6.79
N GLY A 893 -23.11 -30.51 -6.89
CA GLY A 893 -24.24 -30.54 -7.82
C GLY A 893 -25.23 -29.40 -7.59
N VAL A 894 -25.56 -29.08 -6.34
CA VAL A 894 -26.44 -27.96 -5.97
C VAL A 894 -25.79 -26.62 -6.30
N LEU A 895 -24.51 -26.42 -6.01
CA LEU A 895 -23.79 -25.20 -6.40
C LEU A 895 -23.81 -24.98 -7.91
N MET A 896 -23.56 -26.04 -8.69
CA MET A 896 -23.62 -25.98 -10.15
C MET A 896 -25.05 -25.74 -10.66
N TYR A 897 -26.06 -26.29 -9.98
CA TYR A 897 -27.46 -26.04 -10.31
C TYR A 897 -27.87 -24.58 -10.07
N ARG A 898 -27.39 -23.96 -8.99
CA ARG A 898 -27.67 -22.56 -8.62
C ARG A 898 -27.08 -21.54 -9.58
N ARG A 899 -26.12 -21.95 -10.39
CA ARG A 899 -25.55 -21.15 -11.47
C ARG A 899 -26.53 -20.83 -12.60
N ARG A 900 -27.71 -21.46 -12.64
CA ARG A 900 -28.74 -21.19 -13.65
C ARG A 900 -29.24 -19.73 -13.58
N PRO A 901 -29.69 -19.16 -14.71
CA PRO A 901 -30.16 -17.77 -14.78
C PRO A 901 -31.31 -17.43 -13.81
N SER A 902 -32.08 -18.44 -13.37
CA SER A 902 -33.20 -18.27 -12.43
C SER A 902 -32.77 -17.93 -11.00
N ILE A 903 -31.52 -18.24 -10.62
CA ILE A 903 -30.98 -17.99 -9.27
C ILE A 903 -29.80 -16.99 -9.37
N GLY A 904 -29.03 -17.07 -10.44
CA GLY A 904 -28.07 -16.04 -10.83
C GLY A 904 -26.63 -16.32 -10.41
N GLY A 905 -26.34 -17.10 -9.36
CA GLY A 905 -24.97 -17.38 -8.92
C GLY A 905 -24.84 -18.47 -7.87
N GLU A 906 -23.59 -18.90 -7.61
CA GLU A 906 -23.24 -19.94 -6.64
C GLU A 906 -23.42 -19.47 -5.19
N LEU A 907 -23.23 -18.19 -4.88
CA LEU A 907 -23.53 -17.59 -3.57
C LEU A 907 -24.60 -16.50 -3.72
N GLY A 908 -25.39 -16.28 -2.67
CA GLY A 908 -26.48 -15.29 -2.65
C GLY A 908 -27.68 -15.66 -3.52
N GLY A 909 -28.29 -14.65 -4.13
CA GLY A 909 -29.50 -14.76 -4.94
C GLY A 909 -30.79 -14.53 -4.16
N PRO A 910 -31.95 -14.88 -4.74
CA PRO A 910 -33.26 -14.59 -4.14
C PRO A 910 -33.43 -15.26 -2.77
N ARG A 911 -34.20 -14.63 -1.87
CA ARG A 911 -34.38 -15.09 -0.47
C ARG A 911 -34.78 -16.57 -0.35
N THR A 912 -35.73 -17.04 -1.16
CA THR A 912 -36.23 -18.42 -1.10
C THR A 912 -35.17 -19.47 -1.45
N PRO A 913 -34.51 -19.45 -2.65
CA PRO A 913 -33.46 -20.42 -2.97
C PRO A 913 -32.25 -20.32 -2.03
N LYS A 914 -31.94 -19.12 -1.52
CA LYS A 914 -30.88 -18.87 -0.53
C LYS A 914 -31.14 -19.63 0.78
N ILE A 915 -32.34 -19.46 1.37
CA ILE A 915 -32.73 -20.16 2.60
C ILE A 915 -32.81 -21.67 2.38
N LEU A 916 -33.43 -22.12 1.28
CA LEU A 916 -33.56 -23.54 0.96
C LEU A 916 -32.20 -24.23 0.82
N THR A 917 -31.24 -23.58 0.15
CA THR A 917 -29.89 -24.13 -0.03
C THR A 917 -29.14 -24.21 1.31
N THR A 918 -29.23 -23.15 2.12
CA THR A 918 -28.60 -23.10 3.44
C THR A 918 -29.17 -24.19 4.36
N MET A 919 -30.49 -24.32 4.42
CA MET A 919 -31.16 -25.37 5.19
C MET A 919 -30.77 -26.77 4.71
N LEU A 920 -30.67 -26.98 3.39
CA LEU A 920 -30.23 -28.25 2.82
C LEU A 920 -28.82 -28.59 3.30
N PHE A 921 -27.86 -27.67 3.18
CA PHE A 921 -26.47 -27.96 3.55
C PHE A 921 -26.28 -28.16 5.05
N VAL A 922 -26.93 -27.35 5.90
CA VAL A 922 -26.91 -27.58 7.36
C VAL A 922 -27.56 -28.92 7.72
N SER A 923 -28.64 -29.31 7.03
CA SER A 923 -29.27 -30.62 7.24
C SER A 923 -28.37 -31.79 6.84
N LEU A 924 -27.60 -31.66 5.74
CA LEU A 924 -26.62 -32.67 5.32
C LEU A 924 -25.53 -32.85 6.38
N TRP A 925 -25.07 -31.76 7.00
CA TRP A 925 -24.10 -31.83 8.09
C TRP A 925 -24.66 -32.49 9.35
N LEU A 926 -25.89 -32.16 9.75
CA LEU A 926 -26.55 -32.83 10.89
C LEU A 926 -26.78 -34.32 10.63
N LEU A 927 -27.20 -34.70 9.41
CA LEU A 927 -27.31 -36.09 9.01
C LEU A 927 -25.96 -36.80 9.01
N TYR A 928 -24.90 -36.12 8.58
CA TYR A 928 -23.54 -36.64 8.63
C TYR A 928 -23.11 -36.97 10.07
N ILE A 929 -23.29 -36.05 11.01
CA ILE A 929 -22.99 -36.28 12.44
C ILE A 929 -23.85 -37.42 12.99
N LEU A 930 -25.15 -37.40 12.70
CA LEU A 930 -26.09 -38.39 13.22
C LEU A 930 -25.70 -39.80 12.77
N PHE A 931 -25.51 -40.03 11.47
CA PHE A 931 -25.17 -41.35 10.95
C PHE A 931 -23.77 -41.80 11.38
N SER A 932 -22.77 -40.90 11.37
CA SER A 932 -21.42 -41.24 11.83
C SER A 932 -21.40 -41.58 13.32
N SER A 933 -22.22 -40.92 14.14
CA SER A 933 -22.35 -41.24 15.57
C SER A 933 -23.09 -42.57 15.79
N LEU A 934 -24.17 -42.82 15.05
CA LEU A 934 -24.94 -44.06 15.17
C LEU A 934 -24.10 -45.30 14.76
N GLU A 935 -23.27 -45.17 13.74
CA GLU A 935 -22.30 -46.21 13.36
C GLU A 935 -21.24 -46.37 14.45
N ALA A 936 -20.69 -45.26 14.98
CA ALA A 936 -19.69 -45.33 16.03
C ALA A 936 -20.18 -46.09 17.27
N TYR A 937 -21.47 -45.99 17.62
CA TYR A 937 -22.08 -46.74 18.73
C TYR A 937 -22.69 -48.10 18.34
N CYS A 938 -22.41 -48.58 17.13
CA CYS A 938 -22.90 -49.86 16.60
C CYS A 938 -24.43 -49.99 16.54
N HIS A 939 -25.19 -48.89 16.45
CA HIS A 939 -26.65 -48.99 16.30
C HIS A 939 -27.07 -49.62 14.97
N PHE A 940 -26.22 -49.48 13.95
CA PHE A 940 -26.28 -50.24 12.70
C PHE A 940 -24.85 -50.71 12.38
N GLN A 941 -24.71 -51.90 11.80
CA GLN A 941 -23.40 -52.34 11.30
C GLN A 941 -23.04 -51.54 10.04
N GLY A 942 -21.92 -50.82 10.11
CA GLY A 942 -21.20 -50.30 8.94
C GLY A 942 -20.51 -51.43 8.16
N PHE A 943 -19.45 -51.08 7.43
CA PHE A 943 -18.62 -52.05 6.70
C PHE A 943 -17.90 -53.04 7.61
#